data_AF-A0A6H1WUG9-F1
#
_entry.id   AF-A0A6H1WUG9-F1
#
_cell.length_a   1.000
_cell.length_b   1.000
_cell.length_c   1.000
_cell.angle_alpha   90.00
_cell.angle_beta   90.00
_cell.angle_gamma   90.00
#
_symmetry.space_group_name_H-M   'P 1'
#
loop_
_entity.id
_entity.type
_entity.pdbx_description
1 polymer ?
#
loop_
_entity_poly.entity_id
_entity_poly.type
_entity_poly.pdbx_seq_one_letter_code
_entity_poly.pdbx_strand_id
1 'polypeptide(L)'
;MHSLVRKVGIFLLLVSVALPGLAAEAPEKDPAWWLEQARFAYGEGDLLGALRILKETEKRFPGRLVPPLRALEARVLFESGKVEEVIKRLEPLTASYALSPEDLLLLARAHLRLHNYPQALFWARLVEKRAQGELRCEAQVMLAQSYLATKLRRKAAQKALEVLRESCSEKTLAGALEVLLESGQALEEVQKILKERPALRLYAPGIFKILGDRWLAQGKLEKAKEAYFRYLNLSGSEEEAPGIFLKLAEAAFHRGRLRWARTYYELLLTVWPHLDEAKFAKFRLYHLSYEFKRRLGAPTLKERKVLIPLINELRRTHPDHPITREAHAFEVRLYLEDKKPEKAFWTALDFLKRYPRDPLRKEVESRLCEADNLFLGQLFAEKAYARILKIHRQEGALLEKARCGAHFYWLGKTYGVFHLDLTRTAYLLRAYEFGVPRAYRPELYLALIREALEEGRLEEASEILEIFPREFPFYRDHPRLLLLKARWLYQAGHLQEARRLFEGLLSRKDFPKELRPEALGIFFQLALQLKDLDLAFRILEDPSYRATDEDFAFLIQMALENEDYLRAKRYLAAGKKRFPDSTPLRWLEGVYYERRGQEEALKVWQSLASANSTEGRLAQGILRGLQLIDRARRVIY
;
A
#
# COMPACT_ATOMS: atom_id res chain seq x y z
N MET A 1 67.83 -30.25 -25.32
CA MET A 1 68.66 -30.42 -24.10
C MET A 1 67.99 -31.45 -23.22
N HIS A 2 68.29 -32.73 -23.44
CA HIS A 2 69.11 -33.59 -22.55
C HIS A 2 68.47 -33.76 -21.15
N SER A 3 67.83 -34.91 -20.91
CA SER A 3 68.44 -36.13 -20.29
C SER A 3 68.01 -36.16 -18.82
N LEU A 4 67.28 -37.17 -18.32
CA LEU A 4 67.81 -38.51 -18.05
C LEU A 4 66.69 -39.57 -18.10
N VAL A 5 66.91 -40.56 -18.95
CA VAL A 5 66.18 -41.82 -19.04
C VAL A 5 66.76 -42.80 -18.02
N ARG A 6 65.86 -43.45 -17.27
CA ARG A 6 66.14 -44.54 -16.34
C ARG A 6 66.78 -45.74 -17.05
N LYS A 7 67.97 -46.14 -16.59
CA LYS A 7 68.56 -47.47 -16.79
C LYS A 7 68.37 -48.29 -15.52
N VAL A 8 67.54 -49.33 -15.59
CA VAL A 8 67.67 -50.62 -14.87
C VAL A 8 66.96 -51.61 -15.79
N GLY A 9 67.65 -52.38 -16.63
CA GLY A 9 68.45 -53.53 -16.19
C GLY A 9 67.57 -54.78 -16.30
N ILE A 10 67.23 -55.19 -17.53
CA ILE A 10 66.57 -56.48 -17.81
C ILE A 10 67.62 -57.56 -17.56
N PHE A 11 67.53 -58.24 -16.42
CA PHE A 11 68.28 -59.46 -16.16
C PHE A 11 67.36 -60.64 -16.48
N LEU A 12 67.61 -61.23 -17.65
CA LEU A 12 67.21 -62.59 -17.97
C LEU A 12 67.99 -63.53 -17.04
N LEU A 13 67.33 -64.07 -16.02
CA LEU A 13 67.81 -65.22 -15.27
C LEU A 13 66.76 -66.33 -15.38
N LEU A 14 67.00 -67.17 -16.39
CA LEU A 14 66.61 -68.58 -16.39
C LEU A 14 67.19 -69.22 -15.12
N VAL A 15 66.33 -69.43 -14.12
CA VAL A 15 66.57 -70.40 -13.06
C VAL A 15 65.41 -71.38 -13.08
N SER A 16 65.62 -72.41 -13.88
CA SER A 16 64.94 -73.69 -13.78
C SER A 16 65.32 -74.36 -12.47
N VAL A 17 64.49 -74.21 -11.43
CA VAL A 17 64.44 -75.15 -10.31
C VAL A 17 63.11 -75.87 -10.41
N ALA A 18 63.20 -77.12 -10.86
CA ALA A 18 62.10 -78.06 -10.84
C ALA A 18 61.75 -78.40 -9.38
N LEU A 19 60.58 -77.96 -8.94
CA LEU A 19 59.82 -78.60 -7.86
C LEU A 19 58.68 -79.38 -8.53
N PRO A 20 58.49 -80.67 -8.21
CA PRO A 20 57.42 -81.46 -8.79
C PRO A 20 56.09 -81.21 -8.07
N GLY A 21 55.03 -81.07 -8.86
CA GLY A 21 53.66 -81.40 -8.43
C GLY A 21 52.78 -80.25 -7.94
N LEU A 22 52.29 -79.43 -8.87
CA LEU A 22 50.91 -78.90 -8.89
C LEU A 22 50.63 -78.47 -10.33
N ALA A 23 49.78 -79.20 -11.04
CA ALA A 23 49.33 -78.80 -12.38
C ALA A 23 48.53 -77.50 -12.27
N ALA A 24 49.12 -76.37 -12.69
CA ALA A 24 48.37 -75.13 -12.85
C ALA A 24 47.36 -75.33 -13.99
N GLU A 25 46.07 -75.36 -13.68
CA GLU A 25 45.02 -75.30 -14.69
C GLU A 25 45.20 -74.06 -15.56
N ALA A 26 44.87 -74.16 -16.86
CA ALA A 26 44.95 -73.02 -17.77
C ALA A 26 44.21 -71.81 -17.16
N PRO A 27 44.79 -70.59 -17.16
CA PRO A 27 44.24 -69.42 -16.47
C PRO A 27 42.79 -69.10 -16.87
N GLU A 28 42.38 -69.44 -18.09
CA GLU A 28 41.01 -69.28 -18.60
C GLU A 28 39.97 -70.19 -17.92
N LYS A 29 40.39 -71.20 -17.15
CA LYS A 29 39.51 -72.09 -16.38
C LYS A 29 39.28 -71.62 -14.93
N ASP A 30 40.03 -70.62 -14.46
CA ASP A 30 39.89 -70.06 -13.12
C ASP A 30 38.99 -68.81 -13.15
N PRO A 31 37.82 -68.81 -12.48
CA PRO A 31 36.95 -67.62 -12.42
C PRO A 31 37.63 -66.40 -11.76
N ALA A 32 38.67 -66.58 -10.93
CA ALA A 32 39.40 -65.46 -10.34
C ALA A 32 40.20 -64.69 -11.39
N TRP A 33 40.78 -65.38 -12.38
CA TRP A 33 41.47 -64.75 -13.50
C TRP A 33 40.52 -63.86 -14.32
N TRP A 34 39.31 -64.35 -14.60
CA TRP A 34 38.28 -63.57 -15.31
C TRP A 34 37.82 -62.34 -14.54
N LEU A 35 37.68 -62.44 -13.21
CA LEU A 35 37.39 -61.30 -12.34
C LEU A 35 38.51 -60.25 -12.40
N GLU A 36 39.78 -60.66 -12.39
CA GLU A 36 40.91 -59.73 -12.54
C GLU A 36 40.95 -59.07 -13.93
N GLN A 37 40.62 -59.80 -15.00
CA GLN A 37 40.47 -59.20 -16.33
C GLN A 37 39.35 -58.15 -16.37
N ALA A 38 38.23 -58.42 -15.69
CA ALA A 38 37.14 -57.44 -15.56
C ALA A 38 37.57 -56.21 -14.74
N ARG A 39 38.36 -56.40 -13.67
CA ARG A 39 38.92 -55.29 -12.88
C ARG A 39 39.88 -54.45 -13.70
N PHE A 40 40.73 -55.09 -14.50
CA PHE A 40 41.66 -54.42 -15.39
C PHE A 40 40.90 -53.58 -16.43
N ALA A 41 39.93 -54.17 -17.13
CA ALA A 41 39.09 -53.46 -18.10
C ALA A 41 38.34 -52.28 -17.45
N TYR A 42 37.81 -52.46 -16.24
CA TYR A 42 37.19 -51.39 -15.47
C TYR A 42 38.19 -50.28 -15.10
N GLY A 43 39.40 -50.63 -14.68
CA GLY A 43 40.47 -49.68 -14.34
C GLY A 43 40.94 -48.82 -15.52
N GLU A 44 40.91 -49.37 -16.74
CA GLU A 44 41.19 -48.66 -18.00
C GLU A 44 39.99 -47.83 -18.50
N GLY A 45 38.85 -47.88 -17.80
CA GLY A 45 37.62 -47.17 -18.19
C GLY A 45 36.79 -47.86 -19.26
N ASP A 46 37.12 -49.10 -19.67
CA ASP A 46 36.32 -49.91 -20.59
C ASP A 46 35.14 -50.57 -19.84
N LEU A 47 34.13 -49.77 -19.52
CA LEU A 47 32.94 -50.21 -18.79
C LEU A 47 32.15 -51.29 -19.56
N LEU A 48 32.11 -51.20 -20.90
CA LEU A 48 31.40 -52.17 -21.74
C LEU A 48 32.15 -53.51 -21.82
N GLY A 49 33.47 -53.48 -21.95
CA GLY A 49 34.34 -54.65 -21.88
C GLY A 49 34.26 -55.32 -20.53
N ALA A 50 34.37 -54.55 -19.43
CA ALA A 50 34.23 -55.06 -18.07
C ALA A 50 32.88 -55.77 -17.86
N LEU A 51 31.76 -55.18 -18.28
CA LEU A 51 30.44 -55.81 -18.19
C LEU A 51 30.33 -57.08 -19.03
N ARG A 52 30.95 -57.11 -20.21
CA ARG A 52 30.93 -58.30 -21.09
C ARG A 52 31.70 -59.46 -20.45
N ILE A 53 32.88 -59.18 -19.91
CA ILE A 53 33.71 -60.16 -19.21
C ILE A 53 32.96 -60.69 -17.99
N LEU A 54 32.34 -59.83 -17.18
CA LEU A 54 31.56 -60.23 -16.00
C LEU A 54 30.38 -61.15 -16.35
N LYS A 55 29.59 -60.80 -17.37
CA LYS A 55 28.46 -61.63 -17.83
C LYS A 55 28.91 -62.99 -18.35
N GLU A 56 30.00 -63.02 -19.11
CA GLU A 56 30.57 -64.27 -19.61
C GLU A 56 31.13 -65.13 -18.48
N THR A 57 31.71 -64.50 -17.45
CA THR A 57 32.21 -65.18 -16.25
C THR A 57 31.08 -65.84 -15.46
N GLU A 58 29.98 -65.12 -15.20
CA GLU A 58 28.81 -65.68 -14.52
C GLU A 58 28.17 -66.84 -15.31
N LYS A 59 28.18 -66.77 -16.65
CA LYS A 59 27.66 -67.82 -17.53
C LYS A 59 28.54 -69.08 -17.51
N ARG A 60 29.88 -68.91 -17.54
CA ARG A 60 30.84 -70.03 -17.55
C ARG A 60 31.00 -70.69 -16.18
N PHE A 61 30.83 -69.94 -15.09
CA PHE A 61 31.07 -70.40 -13.73
C PHE A 61 29.87 -70.10 -12.81
N PRO A 62 28.70 -70.71 -13.04
CA PRO A 62 27.50 -70.43 -12.26
C PRO A 62 27.72 -70.72 -10.77
N GLY A 63 27.40 -69.75 -9.91
CA GLY A 63 27.50 -69.90 -8.45
C GLY A 63 28.90 -69.72 -7.84
N ARG A 64 29.95 -69.51 -8.66
CA ARG A 64 31.31 -69.23 -8.18
C ARG A 64 31.56 -67.72 -8.13
N LEU A 65 32.32 -67.26 -7.12
CA LEU A 65 32.71 -65.85 -6.94
C LEU A 65 31.54 -64.84 -7.01
N VAL A 66 30.32 -65.27 -6.64
CA VAL A 66 29.10 -64.47 -6.81
C VAL A 66 29.18 -63.11 -6.12
N PRO A 67 29.64 -62.98 -4.84
CA PRO A 67 29.72 -61.66 -4.21
C PRO A 67 30.69 -60.69 -4.90
N PRO A 68 31.97 -61.02 -5.16
CA PRO A 68 32.89 -60.07 -5.81
C PRO A 68 32.57 -59.78 -7.29
N LEU A 69 31.99 -60.75 -8.03
CA LEU A 69 31.55 -60.52 -9.42
C LEU A 69 30.40 -59.50 -9.46
N ARG A 70 29.36 -59.71 -8.65
CA ARG A 70 28.23 -58.79 -8.57
C ARG A 70 28.58 -57.44 -7.97
N ALA A 71 29.53 -57.38 -7.03
CA ALA A 71 30.04 -56.12 -6.51
C ALA A 71 30.75 -55.28 -7.57
N LEU A 72 31.59 -55.91 -8.40
CA LEU A 72 32.24 -55.24 -9.52
C LEU A 72 31.23 -54.85 -10.61
N GLU A 73 30.29 -55.74 -10.96
CA GLU A 73 29.21 -55.43 -11.91
C GLU A 73 28.40 -54.22 -11.45
N ALA A 74 28.06 -54.14 -10.16
CA ALA A 74 27.33 -53.02 -9.60
C ALA A 74 28.10 -51.69 -9.68
N ARG A 75 29.43 -51.68 -9.49
CA ARG A 75 30.26 -50.49 -9.67
C ARG A 75 30.23 -50.01 -11.12
N VAL A 76 30.42 -50.94 -12.06
CA VAL A 76 30.38 -50.62 -13.49
C VAL A 76 28.99 -50.11 -13.92
N LEU A 77 27.91 -50.72 -13.42
CA LEU A 77 26.53 -50.29 -13.68
C LEU A 77 26.24 -48.90 -13.11
N PHE A 78 26.74 -48.59 -11.91
CA PHE A 78 26.57 -47.28 -11.29
C PHE A 78 27.24 -46.16 -12.10
N GLU A 79 28.47 -46.40 -12.59
CA GLU A 79 29.19 -45.48 -13.47
C GLU A 79 28.53 -45.35 -14.85
N SER A 80 27.94 -46.44 -15.34
CA SER A 80 27.14 -46.45 -16.58
C SER A 80 25.76 -45.78 -16.43
N GLY A 81 25.44 -45.21 -15.26
CA GLY A 81 24.17 -44.54 -15.00
C GLY A 81 22.96 -45.47 -14.76
N LYS A 82 23.16 -46.80 -14.75
CA LYS A 82 22.09 -47.81 -14.56
C LYS A 82 21.83 -48.06 -13.08
N VAL A 83 21.44 -47.01 -12.36
CA VAL A 83 21.36 -46.99 -10.89
C VAL A 83 20.38 -48.03 -10.31
N GLU A 84 19.27 -48.32 -10.99
CA GLU A 84 18.31 -49.35 -10.53
C GLU A 84 18.90 -50.77 -10.57
N GLU A 85 19.77 -51.07 -11.53
CA GLU A 85 20.40 -52.39 -11.64
C GLU A 85 21.43 -52.61 -10.53
N VAL A 86 22.08 -51.54 -10.05
CA VAL A 86 22.99 -51.59 -8.89
C VAL A 86 22.30 -52.20 -7.68
N ILE A 87 21.07 -51.77 -7.41
CA ILE A 87 20.27 -52.24 -6.28
C ILE A 87 19.89 -53.71 -6.48
N LYS A 88 19.41 -54.09 -7.68
CA LYS A 88 19.06 -55.49 -8.01
C LYS A 88 20.24 -56.45 -7.87
N ARG A 89 21.46 -55.99 -8.12
CA ARG A 89 22.68 -56.80 -8.00
C ARG A 89 23.19 -56.91 -6.57
N LEU A 90 23.14 -55.84 -5.79
CA LEU A 90 23.73 -55.78 -4.45
C LEU A 90 22.76 -56.17 -3.32
N GLU A 91 21.47 -55.84 -3.39
CA GLU A 91 20.52 -56.14 -2.31
C GLU A 91 20.42 -57.64 -1.99
N PRO A 92 20.40 -58.58 -2.95
CA PRO A 92 20.36 -60.02 -2.65
C PRO A 92 21.58 -60.52 -1.86
N LEU A 93 22.71 -59.80 -1.94
CA LEU A 93 23.95 -60.16 -1.23
C LEU A 93 23.91 -59.76 0.26
N THR A 94 22.98 -58.89 0.65
CA THR A 94 22.86 -58.39 2.02
C THR A 94 22.49 -59.49 3.03
N ALA A 95 21.73 -60.50 2.59
CA ALA A 95 21.34 -61.65 3.41
C ALA A 95 22.53 -62.55 3.83
N SER A 96 23.65 -62.48 3.10
CA SER A 96 24.85 -63.31 3.32
C SER A 96 25.93 -62.62 4.17
N TYR A 97 25.69 -61.39 4.65
CA TYR A 97 26.68 -60.52 5.31
C TYR A 97 27.98 -60.26 4.50
N ALA A 98 28.00 -60.57 3.20
CA ALA A 98 29.20 -60.56 2.36
C ALA A 98 29.55 -59.21 1.71
N LEU A 99 28.83 -58.12 2.03
CA LEU A 99 29.10 -56.81 1.43
C LEU A 99 30.15 -56.03 2.20
N SER A 100 31.15 -55.53 1.47
CA SER A 100 32.15 -54.61 2.00
C SER A 100 31.53 -53.24 2.31
N PRO A 101 32.14 -52.43 3.20
CA PRO A 101 31.68 -51.06 3.43
C PRO A 101 31.59 -50.21 2.16
N GLU A 102 32.45 -50.45 1.17
CA GLU A 102 32.42 -49.82 -0.15
C GLU A 102 31.16 -50.17 -0.94
N ASP A 103 30.74 -51.44 -0.91
CA ASP A 103 29.54 -51.89 -1.61
C ASP A 103 28.26 -51.42 -0.92
N LEU A 104 28.27 -51.36 0.42
CA LEU A 104 27.20 -50.75 1.22
C LEU A 104 27.08 -49.24 0.94
N LEU A 105 28.22 -48.55 0.74
CA LEU A 105 28.23 -47.13 0.39
C LEU A 105 27.70 -46.92 -1.03
N LEU A 106 28.01 -47.82 -1.96
CA LEU A 106 27.46 -47.82 -3.30
C LEU A 106 25.93 -48.01 -3.30
N LEU A 107 25.41 -48.91 -2.45
CA LEU A 107 23.97 -49.04 -2.21
C LEU A 107 23.35 -47.74 -1.68
N ALA A 108 23.99 -47.10 -0.70
CA ALA A 108 23.53 -45.82 -0.16
C ALA A 108 23.47 -44.73 -1.24
N ARG A 109 24.52 -44.63 -2.09
CA ARG A 109 24.56 -43.69 -3.24
C ARG A 109 23.46 -43.98 -4.25
N ALA A 110 23.23 -45.26 -4.57
CA ALA A 110 22.20 -45.65 -5.53
C ALA A 110 20.80 -45.26 -5.04
N HIS A 111 20.47 -45.59 -3.79
CA HIS A 111 19.21 -45.20 -3.16
C HIS A 111 19.06 -43.67 -3.05
N LEU A 112 20.14 -42.94 -2.77
CA LEU A 112 20.12 -41.48 -2.73
C LEU A 112 19.80 -40.87 -4.10
N ARG A 113 20.41 -41.39 -5.18
CA ARG A 113 20.14 -40.96 -6.56
C ARG A 113 18.72 -41.25 -7.01
N LEU A 114 18.11 -42.34 -6.53
CA LEU A 114 16.70 -42.67 -6.79
C LEU A 114 15.73 -41.96 -5.84
N HIS A 115 16.21 -41.00 -5.04
CA HIS A 115 15.42 -40.29 -4.03
C HIS A 115 14.76 -41.19 -2.97
N ASN A 116 15.26 -42.42 -2.80
CA ASN A 116 14.82 -43.34 -1.75
C ASN A 116 15.58 -43.05 -0.44
N TYR A 117 15.28 -41.89 0.16
CA TYR A 117 15.98 -41.38 1.34
C TYR A 117 15.94 -42.32 2.56
N PRO A 118 14.85 -43.05 2.87
CA PRO A 118 14.85 -44.01 3.98
C PRO A 118 15.90 -45.12 3.81
N GLN A 119 16.01 -45.68 2.62
CA GLN A 119 17.01 -46.72 2.33
C GLN A 119 18.43 -46.13 2.25
N ALA A 120 18.59 -44.95 1.66
CA ALA A 120 19.88 -44.25 1.66
C ALA A 120 20.40 -44.01 3.09
N LEU A 121 19.52 -43.58 4.01
CA LEU A 121 19.84 -43.44 5.43
C LEU A 121 20.24 -44.75 6.10
N PHE A 122 19.51 -45.84 5.80
CA PHE A 122 19.78 -47.15 6.38
C PHE A 122 21.18 -47.65 5.99
N TRP A 123 21.49 -47.66 4.70
CA TRP A 123 22.77 -48.15 4.19
C TRP A 123 23.94 -47.25 4.62
N ALA A 124 23.79 -45.93 4.55
CA ALA A 124 24.84 -45.01 4.98
C ALA A 124 25.14 -45.12 6.49
N ARG A 125 24.14 -45.38 7.34
CA ARG A 125 24.36 -45.63 8.79
C ARG A 125 25.17 -46.91 9.03
N LEU A 126 24.97 -47.94 8.21
CA LEU A 126 25.74 -49.18 8.33
C LEU A 126 27.21 -48.94 7.96
N VAL A 127 27.48 -48.16 6.91
CA VAL A 127 28.85 -47.78 6.53
C VAL A 127 29.50 -46.94 7.63
N GLU A 128 28.79 -45.93 8.16
CA GLU A 128 29.30 -45.09 9.24
C GLU A 128 29.77 -45.91 10.46
N LYS A 129 29.05 -46.99 10.80
CA LYS A 129 29.40 -47.87 11.92
C LYS A 129 30.56 -48.83 11.64
N ARG A 130 30.75 -49.22 10.37
CA ARG A 130 31.68 -50.30 9.98
C ARG A 130 32.99 -49.82 9.36
N ALA A 131 33.01 -48.60 8.81
CA ALA A 131 34.18 -48.03 8.15
C ALA A 131 34.87 -46.95 9.00
N GLN A 132 36.10 -46.60 8.62
CA GLN A 132 36.85 -45.47 9.15
C GLN A 132 37.43 -44.62 8.00
N GLY A 133 37.93 -43.43 8.32
CA GLY A 133 38.53 -42.53 7.34
C GLY A 133 37.52 -42.08 6.27
N GLU A 134 37.98 -42.03 5.02
CA GLU A 134 37.22 -41.41 3.91
C GLU A 134 35.84 -42.04 3.68
N LEU A 135 35.73 -43.37 3.74
CA LEU A 135 34.47 -44.08 3.52
C LEU A 135 33.42 -43.74 4.58
N ARG A 136 33.85 -43.51 5.82
CA ARG A 136 32.98 -43.05 6.90
C ARG A 136 32.52 -41.61 6.64
N CYS A 137 33.43 -40.73 6.25
CA CYS A 137 33.10 -39.34 5.92
C CYS A 137 32.06 -39.26 4.79
N GLU A 138 32.26 -40.01 3.70
CA GLU A 138 31.33 -40.05 2.57
C GLU A 138 29.95 -40.55 2.99
N ALA A 139 29.89 -41.59 3.84
CA ALA A 139 28.62 -42.07 4.40
C ALA A 139 27.92 -41.00 5.24
N GLN A 140 28.65 -40.29 6.09
CA GLN A 140 28.09 -39.21 6.90
C GLN A 140 27.57 -38.05 6.06
N VAL A 141 28.21 -37.70 4.94
CA VAL A 141 27.68 -36.73 3.97
C VAL A 141 26.35 -37.21 3.39
N MET A 142 26.22 -38.47 3.00
CA MET A 142 24.96 -39.02 2.50
C MET A 142 23.85 -39.03 3.55
N LEU A 143 24.19 -39.25 4.83
CA LEU A 143 23.25 -39.07 5.93
C LEU A 143 22.78 -37.62 6.02
N ALA A 144 23.71 -36.67 5.95
CA ALA A 144 23.41 -35.25 6.00
C ALA A 144 22.51 -34.82 4.82
N GLN A 145 22.81 -35.27 3.60
CA GLN A 145 22.01 -35.06 2.39
C GLN A 145 20.59 -35.63 2.53
N SER A 146 20.48 -36.86 3.04
CA SER A 146 19.17 -37.50 3.25
C SER A 146 18.35 -36.81 4.34
N TYR A 147 18.98 -36.30 5.40
CA TYR A 147 18.29 -35.47 6.40
C TYR A 147 17.82 -34.15 5.81
N LEU A 148 18.63 -33.54 4.95
CA LEU A 148 18.27 -32.29 4.30
C LEU A 148 17.05 -32.48 3.37
N ALA A 149 17.08 -33.52 2.54
CA ALA A 149 15.99 -33.86 1.62
C ALA A 149 14.67 -34.20 2.34
N THR A 150 14.75 -34.76 3.55
CA THR A 150 13.60 -35.04 4.43
C THR A 150 13.20 -33.84 5.31
N LYS A 151 13.70 -32.63 5.00
CA LYS A 151 13.42 -31.36 5.71
C LYS A 151 13.91 -31.30 7.16
N LEU A 152 14.77 -32.22 7.60
CA LEU A 152 15.39 -32.23 8.92
C LEU A 152 16.65 -31.36 8.96
N ARG A 153 16.50 -30.07 8.64
CA ARG A 153 17.62 -29.12 8.43
C ARG A 153 18.63 -29.05 9.58
N ARG A 154 18.17 -29.08 10.83
CA ARG A 154 19.06 -29.05 12.02
C ARG A 154 19.95 -30.29 12.11
N LYS A 155 19.39 -31.47 11.87
CA LYS A 155 20.14 -32.74 11.90
C LYS A 155 21.12 -32.81 10.73
N ALA A 156 20.70 -32.35 9.55
CA ALA A 156 21.58 -32.23 8.39
C ALA A 156 22.79 -31.32 8.67
N ALA A 157 22.55 -30.14 9.24
CA ALA A 157 23.60 -29.19 9.60
C ALA A 157 24.58 -29.75 10.63
N GLN A 158 24.06 -30.37 11.70
CA GLN A 158 24.90 -31.01 12.72
C GLN A 158 25.77 -32.09 12.11
N LYS A 159 25.20 -32.94 11.25
CA LYS A 159 25.92 -34.03 10.62
C LYS A 159 27.00 -33.55 9.66
N ALA A 160 26.70 -32.51 8.87
CA ALA A 160 27.68 -31.87 8.01
C ALA A 160 28.85 -31.24 8.79
N LEU A 161 28.57 -30.62 9.95
CA LEU A 161 29.61 -30.05 10.81
C LEU A 161 30.53 -31.11 11.44
N GLU A 162 30.01 -32.30 11.74
CA GLU A 162 30.85 -33.43 12.19
C GLU A 162 31.87 -33.78 11.11
N VAL A 163 31.44 -33.97 9.86
CA VAL A 163 32.33 -34.29 8.72
C VAL A 163 33.38 -33.19 8.51
N LEU A 164 32.97 -31.92 8.60
CA LEU A 164 33.87 -30.78 8.35
C LEU A 164 35.01 -30.66 9.40
N ARG A 165 34.86 -31.31 10.56
CA ARG A 165 35.88 -31.38 11.61
C ARG A 165 36.79 -32.61 11.49
N GLU A 166 36.40 -33.59 10.67
CA GLU A 166 37.20 -34.79 10.42
C GLU A 166 38.28 -34.55 9.35
N SER A 167 39.23 -35.49 9.25
CA SER A 167 40.29 -35.51 8.24
C SER A 167 39.83 -36.32 7.03
N CYS A 168 39.01 -35.69 6.18
CA CYS A 168 38.46 -36.27 4.95
C CYS A 168 39.02 -35.55 3.71
N SER A 169 38.79 -36.10 2.52
CA SER A 169 39.15 -35.45 1.26
C SER A 169 38.41 -34.12 1.06
N GLU A 170 39.03 -33.19 0.32
CA GLU A 170 38.42 -31.89 -0.03
C GLU A 170 37.07 -32.06 -0.74
N LYS A 171 36.90 -33.11 -1.54
CA LYS A 171 35.64 -33.42 -2.25
C LYS A 171 34.53 -33.80 -1.26
N THR A 172 34.84 -34.62 -0.26
CA THR A 172 33.87 -35.04 0.76
C THR A 172 33.53 -33.91 1.71
N LEU A 173 34.53 -33.13 2.12
CA LEU A 173 34.34 -31.91 2.90
C LEU A 173 33.47 -30.89 2.14
N ALA A 174 33.65 -30.76 0.83
CA ALA A 174 32.82 -29.90 -0.02
C ALA A 174 31.36 -30.35 -0.04
N GLY A 175 31.09 -31.65 -0.18
CA GLY A 175 29.74 -32.19 -0.09
C GLY A 175 29.08 -31.94 1.28
N ALA A 176 29.84 -32.03 2.38
CA ALA A 176 29.37 -31.63 3.69
C ALA A 176 29.07 -30.12 3.77
N LEU A 177 29.95 -29.29 3.19
CA LEU A 177 29.80 -27.84 3.17
C LEU A 177 28.54 -27.40 2.40
N GLU A 178 28.24 -28.05 1.27
CA GLU A 178 27.01 -27.81 0.49
C GLU A 178 25.75 -28.12 1.31
N VAL A 179 25.73 -29.26 2.01
CA VAL A 179 24.61 -29.61 2.90
C VAL A 179 24.44 -28.57 4.02
N LEU A 180 25.54 -28.16 4.64
CA LEU A 180 25.51 -27.14 5.69
C LEU A 180 24.95 -25.82 5.16
N LEU A 181 25.33 -25.45 3.94
CA LEU A 181 24.87 -24.25 3.27
C LEU A 181 23.38 -24.27 2.93
N GLU A 182 22.91 -25.35 2.31
CA GLU A 182 21.50 -25.53 1.95
C GLU A 182 20.59 -25.67 3.19
N SER A 183 21.14 -26.14 4.32
CA SER A 183 20.40 -26.16 5.59
C SER A 183 20.01 -24.77 6.09
N GLY A 184 20.70 -23.71 5.61
CA GLY A 184 20.51 -22.33 6.04
C GLY A 184 21.05 -22.02 7.44
N GLN A 185 21.80 -22.96 8.06
CA GLN A 185 22.33 -22.84 9.41
C GLN A 185 23.85 -22.59 9.41
N ALA A 186 24.38 -21.99 10.49
CA ALA A 186 25.82 -21.89 10.79
C ALA A 186 26.70 -21.19 9.73
N LEU A 187 26.23 -20.12 9.07
CA LEU A 187 27.02 -19.40 8.06
C LEU A 187 28.35 -18.84 8.59
N GLU A 188 28.40 -18.40 9.85
CA GLU A 188 29.63 -17.90 10.47
C GLU A 188 30.68 -19.00 10.56
N GLU A 189 30.25 -20.22 10.90
CA GLU A 189 31.10 -21.41 10.93
C GLU A 189 31.57 -21.76 9.52
N VAL A 190 30.70 -21.67 8.51
CA VAL A 190 31.10 -21.85 7.10
C VAL A 190 32.18 -20.85 6.69
N GLN A 191 32.04 -19.57 7.06
CA GLN A 191 33.06 -18.57 6.76
C GLN A 191 34.39 -18.85 7.49
N LYS A 192 34.34 -19.36 8.72
CA LYS A 192 35.52 -19.77 9.48
C LYS A 192 36.21 -20.95 8.82
N ILE A 193 35.47 -22.00 8.47
CA ILE A 193 35.98 -23.18 7.77
C ILE A 193 36.64 -22.78 6.44
N LEU A 194 36.03 -21.87 5.68
CA LEU A 194 36.59 -21.40 4.41
C LEU A 194 37.80 -20.47 4.55
N LYS A 195 38.04 -19.89 5.74
CA LYS A 195 39.30 -19.19 6.04
C LYS A 195 40.40 -20.19 6.35
N GLU A 196 40.09 -21.23 7.10
CA GLU A 196 41.03 -22.30 7.49
C GLU A 196 41.38 -23.21 6.30
N ARG A 197 40.39 -23.50 5.44
CA ARG A 197 40.49 -24.39 4.27
C ARG A 197 40.01 -23.67 3.00
N PRO A 198 40.86 -22.81 2.38
CA PRO A 198 40.44 -22.00 1.24
C PRO A 198 40.20 -22.81 -0.05
N ALA A 199 40.78 -24.01 -0.17
CA ALA A 199 40.65 -24.88 -1.35
C ALA A 199 39.20 -25.37 -1.57
N LEU A 200 38.42 -25.57 -0.48
CA LEU A 200 37.02 -25.97 -0.54
C LEU A 200 36.14 -25.05 -1.40
N ARG A 201 36.55 -23.80 -1.63
CA ARG A 201 35.82 -22.86 -2.50
C ARG A 201 35.75 -23.31 -3.96
N LEU A 202 36.69 -24.12 -4.43
CA LEU A 202 36.69 -24.68 -5.79
C LEU A 202 35.76 -25.88 -5.91
N TYR A 203 35.59 -26.64 -4.83
CA TYR A 203 34.81 -27.87 -4.81
C TYR A 203 33.34 -27.66 -4.39
N ALA A 204 33.03 -26.57 -3.69
CA ALA A 204 31.67 -26.17 -3.30
C ALA A 204 31.35 -24.71 -3.73
N PRO A 205 31.35 -24.40 -5.04
CA PRO A 205 31.22 -23.03 -5.54
C PRO A 205 29.85 -22.38 -5.24
N GLY A 206 28.82 -23.17 -4.93
CA GLY A 206 27.49 -22.70 -4.50
C GLY A 206 27.51 -21.77 -3.28
N ILE A 207 28.55 -21.84 -2.44
CA ILE A 207 28.77 -20.89 -1.34
C ILE A 207 28.71 -19.44 -1.80
N PHE A 208 29.27 -19.15 -2.98
CA PHE A 208 29.42 -17.78 -3.44
C PHE A 208 28.07 -17.12 -3.73
N LYS A 209 27.06 -17.87 -4.18
CA LYS A 209 25.69 -17.38 -4.33
C LYS A 209 25.09 -16.99 -2.97
N ILE A 210 25.24 -17.85 -1.96
CA ILE A 210 24.72 -17.63 -0.59
C ILE A 210 25.41 -16.43 0.07
N LEU A 211 26.73 -16.32 -0.07
CA LEU A 211 27.49 -15.16 0.38
C LEU A 211 27.04 -13.90 -0.37
N GLY A 212 26.78 -13.99 -1.68
CA GLY A 212 26.22 -12.91 -2.49
C GLY A 212 24.90 -12.39 -1.92
N ASP A 213 23.92 -13.27 -1.73
CA ASP A 213 22.60 -12.92 -1.18
C ASP A 213 22.73 -12.28 0.22
N ARG A 214 23.59 -12.83 1.08
CA ARG A 214 23.85 -12.29 2.43
C ARG A 214 24.52 -10.91 2.40
N TRP A 215 25.56 -10.73 1.59
CA TRP A 215 26.23 -9.44 1.47
C TRP A 215 25.29 -8.38 0.88
N LEU A 216 24.42 -8.78 -0.04
CA LEU A 216 23.40 -7.91 -0.61
C LEU A 216 22.43 -7.42 0.46
N ALA A 217 21.91 -8.34 1.28
CA ALA A 217 21.04 -8.05 2.42
C ALA A 217 21.70 -7.15 3.47
N GLN A 218 23.01 -7.28 3.67
CA GLN A 218 23.79 -6.47 4.61
C GLN A 218 24.22 -5.09 4.09
N GLY A 219 23.83 -4.66 2.89
CA GLY A 219 24.31 -3.38 2.37
C GLY A 219 25.57 -3.43 1.52
N LYS A 220 26.31 -4.55 1.53
CA LYS A 220 27.69 -4.66 1.04
C LYS A 220 27.73 -5.04 -0.44
N LEU A 221 27.36 -4.08 -1.30
CA LEU A 221 27.19 -4.30 -2.75
C LEU A 221 28.44 -4.84 -3.46
N GLU A 222 29.64 -4.31 -3.15
CA GLU A 222 30.88 -4.79 -3.77
C GLU A 222 31.14 -6.27 -3.48
N LYS A 223 31.04 -6.65 -2.20
CA LYS A 223 31.26 -8.04 -1.77
C LYS A 223 30.21 -8.97 -2.35
N ALA A 224 28.97 -8.50 -2.49
CA ALA A 224 27.91 -9.25 -3.14
C ALA A 224 28.23 -9.49 -4.62
N LYS A 225 28.62 -8.44 -5.35
CA LYS A 225 29.05 -8.52 -6.76
C LYS A 225 30.21 -9.50 -6.92
N GLU A 226 31.28 -9.35 -6.14
CA GLU A 226 32.43 -10.26 -6.20
C GLU A 226 32.03 -11.72 -5.95
N ALA A 227 31.17 -11.97 -4.96
CA ALA A 227 30.70 -13.31 -4.66
C ALA A 227 29.85 -13.86 -5.82
N TYR A 228 28.86 -13.13 -6.32
CA TYR A 228 28.05 -13.57 -7.45
C TYR A 228 28.88 -13.82 -8.71
N PHE A 229 29.86 -12.99 -9.02
CA PHE A 229 30.72 -13.20 -10.19
C PHE A 229 31.58 -14.46 -10.04
N ARG A 230 32.11 -14.73 -8.84
CA ARG A 230 32.81 -15.99 -8.56
C ARG A 230 31.87 -17.19 -8.72
N TYR A 231 30.63 -17.08 -8.25
CA TYR A 231 29.62 -18.12 -8.45
C TYR A 231 29.38 -18.40 -9.93
N LEU A 232 29.05 -17.36 -10.71
CA LEU A 232 28.76 -17.46 -12.13
C LEU A 232 29.95 -18.02 -12.93
N ASN A 233 31.19 -17.68 -12.56
CA ASN A 233 32.38 -18.18 -13.24
C ASN A 233 32.75 -19.63 -12.90
N LEU A 234 32.35 -20.15 -11.73
CA LEU A 234 32.76 -21.47 -11.26
C LEU A 234 31.68 -22.54 -11.45
N SER A 235 30.41 -22.19 -11.27
CA SER A 235 29.30 -23.17 -11.29
C SER A 235 27.93 -22.64 -11.66
N GLY A 236 27.75 -21.31 -11.74
CA GLY A 236 26.44 -20.74 -12.07
C GLY A 236 26.06 -21.09 -13.51
N SER A 237 24.78 -21.40 -13.72
CA SER A 237 24.26 -21.59 -15.08
C SER A 237 23.92 -20.24 -15.73
N GLU A 238 23.84 -20.23 -17.06
CA GLU A 238 23.39 -19.06 -17.81
C GLU A 238 21.96 -18.66 -17.43
N GLU A 239 21.11 -19.62 -17.07
CA GLU A 239 19.72 -19.41 -16.64
C GLU A 239 19.60 -18.67 -15.29
N GLU A 240 20.59 -18.79 -14.41
CA GLU A 240 20.58 -18.12 -13.11
C GLU A 240 21.12 -16.68 -13.15
N ALA A 241 21.89 -16.35 -14.18
CA ALA A 241 22.55 -15.06 -14.31
C ALA A 241 21.57 -13.87 -14.35
N PRO A 242 20.46 -13.89 -15.11
CA PRO A 242 19.50 -12.78 -15.17
C PRO A 242 18.97 -12.37 -13.79
N GLY A 243 18.52 -13.33 -12.98
CA GLY A 243 17.98 -13.06 -11.65
C GLY A 243 19.03 -12.45 -10.71
N ILE A 244 20.29 -12.90 -10.81
CA ILE A 244 21.41 -12.32 -10.05
C ILE A 244 21.71 -10.89 -10.49
N PHE A 245 21.76 -10.62 -11.80
CA PHE A 245 22.01 -9.28 -12.31
C PHE A 245 20.88 -8.32 -11.97
N LEU A 246 19.61 -8.75 -12.01
CA LEU A 246 18.48 -7.92 -11.58
C LEU A 246 18.60 -7.56 -10.09
N LYS A 247 18.91 -8.53 -9.21
CA LYS A 247 19.16 -8.28 -7.78
C LYS A 247 20.26 -7.25 -7.55
N LEU A 248 21.37 -7.37 -8.27
CA LEU A 248 22.48 -6.41 -8.19
C LEU A 248 22.07 -5.02 -8.71
N ALA A 249 21.31 -4.96 -9.80
CA ALA A 249 20.82 -3.72 -10.39
C ALA A 249 19.88 -2.97 -9.45
N GLU A 250 18.89 -3.65 -8.88
CA GLU A 250 17.94 -3.08 -7.92
C GLU A 250 18.65 -2.59 -6.64
N ALA A 251 19.57 -3.40 -6.11
CA ALA A 251 20.35 -3.00 -4.94
C ALA A 251 21.26 -1.78 -5.22
N ALA A 252 21.81 -1.67 -6.44
CA ALA A 252 22.57 -0.50 -6.86
C ALA A 252 21.66 0.73 -7.02
N PHE A 253 20.47 0.55 -7.60
CA PHE A 253 19.48 1.60 -7.83
C PHE A 253 19.04 2.26 -6.52
N HIS A 254 18.57 1.46 -5.54
CA HIS A 254 18.11 1.98 -4.25
C HIS A 254 19.22 2.60 -3.40
N ARG A 255 20.49 2.30 -3.69
CA ARG A 255 21.67 2.92 -3.04
C ARG A 255 22.21 4.14 -3.79
N GLY A 256 21.51 4.61 -4.82
CA GLY A 256 21.92 5.78 -5.61
C GLY A 256 23.11 5.54 -6.53
N ARG A 257 23.58 4.29 -6.70
CA ARG A 257 24.65 3.93 -7.64
C ARG A 257 24.10 3.75 -9.05
N LEU A 258 23.56 4.84 -9.60
CA LEU A 258 22.73 4.81 -10.82
C LEU A 258 23.50 4.33 -12.05
N ARG A 259 24.79 4.65 -12.18
CA ARG A 259 25.64 4.16 -13.29
C ARG A 259 25.73 2.64 -13.29
N TRP A 260 25.88 2.03 -12.13
CA TRP A 260 25.98 0.58 -11.99
C TRP A 260 24.66 -0.11 -12.26
N ALA A 261 23.58 0.41 -11.68
CA ALA A 261 22.24 -0.10 -11.94
C ALA A 261 21.95 -0.09 -13.44
N ARG A 262 22.25 1.02 -14.11
CA ARG A 262 22.12 1.17 -15.56
C ARG A 262 22.90 0.11 -16.33
N THR A 263 24.17 -0.12 -16.02
CA THR A 263 24.99 -1.15 -16.70
C THR A 263 24.35 -2.53 -16.62
N TYR A 264 23.87 -2.95 -15.45
CA TYR A 264 23.23 -4.25 -15.29
C TYR A 264 21.86 -4.33 -15.98
N TYR A 265 21.06 -3.26 -15.96
CA TYR A 265 19.81 -3.23 -16.71
C TYR A 265 20.03 -3.29 -18.23
N GLU A 266 21.05 -2.58 -18.74
CA GLU A 266 21.43 -2.64 -20.16
C GLU A 266 21.94 -4.05 -20.54
N LEU A 267 22.70 -4.69 -19.66
CA LEU A 267 23.12 -6.09 -19.85
C LEU A 267 21.91 -7.04 -19.95
N LEU A 268 20.96 -6.94 -19.03
CA LEU A 268 19.74 -7.77 -19.05
C LEU A 268 18.95 -7.62 -20.35
N LEU A 269 18.83 -6.39 -20.86
CA LEU A 269 18.12 -6.12 -22.11
C LEU A 269 18.86 -6.57 -23.37
N THR A 270 20.19 -6.63 -23.33
CA THR A 270 21.00 -6.97 -24.50
C THR A 270 21.23 -8.47 -24.62
N VAL A 271 21.51 -9.13 -23.49
CA VAL A 271 21.85 -10.56 -23.47
C VAL A 271 20.61 -11.44 -23.33
N TRP A 272 19.64 -11.03 -22.50
CA TRP A 272 18.43 -11.82 -22.22
C TRP A 272 17.12 -11.09 -22.51
N PRO A 273 16.93 -10.51 -23.71
CA PRO A 273 15.81 -9.61 -24.02
C PRO A 273 14.41 -10.23 -23.88
N HIS A 274 14.31 -11.57 -23.90
CA HIS A 274 13.06 -12.32 -23.88
C HIS A 274 12.60 -12.73 -22.47
N LEU A 275 13.47 -12.59 -21.46
CA LEU A 275 13.16 -12.95 -20.08
C LEU A 275 12.44 -11.82 -19.34
N ASP A 276 11.77 -12.15 -18.24
CA ASP A 276 11.00 -11.18 -17.46
C ASP A 276 11.89 -10.14 -16.77
N GLU A 277 13.11 -10.52 -16.38
CA GLU A 277 14.14 -9.61 -15.86
C GLU A 277 14.44 -8.46 -16.83
N ALA A 278 14.42 -8.73 -18.13
CA ALA A 278 14.62 -7.71 -19.15
C ALA A 278 13.45 -6.72 -19.22
N LYS A 279 12.21 -7.15 -18.97
CA LYS A 279 11.06 -6.23 -18.89
C LYS A 279 11.18 -5.28 -17.70
N PHE A 280 11.59 -5.79 -16.54
CA PHE A 280 11.85 -4.95 -15.37
C PHE A 280 13.02 -3.99 -15.60
N ALA A 281 14.09 -4.47 -16.23
CA ALA A 281 15.23 -3.64 -16.63
C ALA A 281 14.82 -2.52 -17.60
N LYS A 282 13.96 -2.82 -18.58
CA LYS A 282 13.37 -1.82 -19.50
C LYS A 282 12.68 -0.72 -18.70
N PHE A 283 11.81 -1.09 -17.76
CA PHE A 283 11.09 -0.13 -16.94
C PHE A 283 12.05 0.78 -16.18
N ARG A 284 13.06 0.20 -15.51
CA ARG A 284 14.05 0.95 -14.74
C ARG A 284 14.88 1.89 -15.58
N LEU A 285 15.31 1.50 -16.79
CA LEU A 285 16.05 2.40 -17.67
C LEU A 285 15.22 3.61 -18.12
N TYR A 286 13.96 3.40 -18.49
CA TYR A 286 13.07 4.51 -18.84
C TYR A 286 12.73 5.37 -17.62
N HIS A 287 12.58 4.77 -16.44
CA HIS A 287 12.36 5.49 -15.18
C HIS A 287 13.57 6.37 -14.83
N LEU A 288 14.79 5.85 -14.97
CA LEU A 288 16.03 6.60 -14.78
C LEU A 288 16.16 7.76 -15.77
N SER A 289 15.88 7.52 -17.06
CA SER A 289 15.86 8.57 -18.08
C SER A 289 14.86 9.67 -17.75
N TYR A 290 13.66 9.27 -17.32
CA TYR A 290 12.60 10.18 -16.90
C TYR A 290 13.05 11.05 -15.71
N GLU A 291 13.57 10.44 -14.64
CA GLU A 291 13.97 11.19 -13.44
C GLU A 291 15.15 12.13 -13.74
N PHE A 292 16.09 11.71 -14.58
CA PHE A 292 17.21 12.54 -15.02
C PHE A 292 16.71 13.77 -15.78
N LYS A 293 15.86 13.59 -16.80
CA LYS A 293 15.29 14.69 -17.57
C LYS A 293 14.43 15.62 -16.72
N ARG A 294 13.61 15.06 -15.83
CA ARG A 294 12.77 15.83 -14.89
C ARG A 294 13.61 16.75 -14.01
N ARG A 295 14.73 16.26 -13.46
CA ARG A 295 15.67 17.07 -12.65
C ARG A 295 16.33 18.20 -13.44
N LEU A 296 16.52 18.02 -14.76
CA LEU A 296 17.05 19.04 -15.65
C LEU A 296 15.98 20.01 -16.18
N GLY A 297 14.70 19.83 -15.82
CA GLY A 297 13.58 20.60 -16.40
C GLY A 297 13.31 20.27 -17.88
N ALA A 298 13.85 19.17 -18.39
CA ALA A 298 13.66 18.77 -19.79
C ALA A 298 12.31 18.05 -20.00
N PRO A 299 11.71 18.13 -21.21
CA PRO A 299 10.47 17.42 -21.52
C PRO A 299 10.61 15.90 -21.40
N THR A 300 9.68 15.25 -20.69
CA THR A 300 9.66 13.80 -20.44
C THR A 300 8.58 13.04 -21.24
N LEU A 301 7.94 13.68 -22.22
CA LEU A 301 6.82 13.10 -22.97
C LEU A 301 7.18 11.78 -23.66
N LYS A 302 8.40 11.66 -24.20
CA LYS A 302 8.86 10.43 -24.86
C LYS A 302 8.96 9.27 -23.88
N GLU A 303 9.56 9.50 -22.70
CA GLU A 303 9.66 8.50 -21.64
C GLU A 303 8.27 8.07 -21.16
N ARG A 304 7.37 9.01 -20.89
CA ARG A 304 6.01 8.71 -20.40
C ARG A 304 5.21 7.86 -21.40
N LYS A 305 5.35 8.11 -22.70
CA LYS A 305 4.71 7.30 -23.76
C LYS A 305 5.15 5.84 -23.75
N VAL A 306 6.36 5.53 -23.29
CA VAL A 306 6.86 4.16 -23.16
C VAL A 306 6.55 3.56 -21.80
N LEU A 307 6.70 4.35 -20.73
CA LEU A 307 6.48 3.92 -19.35
C LEU A 307 5.04 3.45 -19.12
N ILE A 308 4.03 4.20 -19.56
CA ILE A 308 2.63 3.86 -19.29
C ILE A 308 2.24 2.48 -19.86
N PRO A 309 2.47 2.16 -21.15
CA PRO A 309 2.20 0.82 -21.68
C PRO A 309 2.98 -0.28 -20.95
N LEU A 310 4.24 -0.03 -20.64
CA LEU A 310 5.10 -1.00 -19.95
C LEU A 310 4.62 -1.29 -18.52
N ILE A 311 4.21 -0.27 -17.77
CA ILE A 311 3.61 -0.43 -16.44
C ILE A 311 2.34 -1.29 -16.54
N ASN A 312 1.50 -1.05 -17.55
CA ASN A 312 0.30 -1.84 -17.78
C ASN A 312 0.60 -3.29 -18.12
N GLU A 313 1.64 -3.57 -18.90
CA GLU A 313 2.13 -4.93 -19.18
C GLU A 313 2.58 -5.61 -17.88
N LEU A 314 3.45 -4.96 -17.10
CA LEU A 314 3.96 -5.51 -15.83
C LEU A 314 2.83 -5.80 -14.84
N ARG A 315 1.81 -4.94 -14.75
CA ARG A 315 0.64 -5.16 -13.89
C ARG A 315 -0.20 -6.38 -14.30
N ARG A 316 -0.20 -6.75 -15.58
CA ARG A 316 -0.94 -7.90 -16.10
C ARG A 316 -0.18 -9.20 -15.92
N THR A 317 1.13 -9.19 -16.19
CA THR A 317 1.94 -10.42 -16.19
C THR A 317 2.57 -10.71 -14.83
N HIS A 318 2.92 -9.67 -14.05
CA HIS A 318 3.71 -9.76 -12.81
C HIS A 318 3.13 -8.92 -11.66
N PRO A 319 1.84 -9.09 -11.29
CA PRO A 319 1.15 -8.19 -10.36
C PRO A 319 1.77 -8.12 -8.96
N ASP A 320 2.40 -9.20 -8.48
CA ASP A 320 2.95 -9.27 -7.12
C ASP A 320 4.43 -8.87 -7.02
N HIS A 321 5.10 -8.67 -8.16
CA HIS A 321 6.51 -8.31 -8.17
C HIS A 321 6.74 -6.91 -7.57
N PRO A 322 7.77 -6.71 -6.70
CA PRO A 322 8.03 -5.40 -6.07
C PRO A 322 8.13 -4.23 -7.07
N ILE A 323 8.85 -4.44 -8.18
CA ILE A 323 9.01 -3.41 -9.22
C ILE A 323 7.65 -3.06 -9.86
N THR A 324 6.75 -4.02 -10.03
CA THR A 324 5.41 -3.77 -10.58
C THR A 324 4.57 -2.88 -9.65
N ARG A 325 4.69 -3.09 -8.33
CA ARG A 325 4.01 -2.24 -7.35
C ARG A 325 4.56 -0.81 -7.37
N GLU A 326 5.88 -0.65 -7.39
CA GLU A 326 6.51 0.67 -7.56
C GLU A 326 6.07 1.35 -8.86
N ALA A 327 6.06 0.59 -9.96
CA ALA A 327 5.62 1.03 -11.28
C ALA A 327 4.15 1.50 -11.28
N HIS A 328 3.26 0.77 -10.62
CA HIS A 328 1.86 1.13 -10.49
C HIS A 328 1.65 2.41 -9.66
N ALA A 329 2.34 2.55 -8.53
CA ALA A 329 2.31 3.78 -7.73
C ALA A 329 2.84 4.98 -8.55
N PHE A 330 3.91 4.78 -9.31
CA PHE A 330 4.50 5.79 -10.17
C PHE A 330 3.58 6.23 -11.33
N GLU A 331 2.75 5.32 -11.86
CA GLU A 331 1.77 5.61 -12.92
C GLU A 331 0.81 6.76 -12.54
N VAL A 332 0.42 6.84 -11.26
CA VAL A 332 -0.44 7.92 -10.74
C VAL A 332 0.19 9.30 -11.00
N ARG A 333 1.50 9.43 -10.72
CA ARG A 333 2.25 10.66 -10.97
C ARG A 333 2.30 10.98 -12.47
N LEU A 334 2.53 9.97 -13.31
CA LEU A 334 2.58 10.16 -14.76
C LEU A 334 1.27 10.73 -15.29
N TYR A 335 0.12 10.25 -14.80
CA TYR A 335 -1.19 10.78 -15.20
C TYR A 335 -1.45 12.20 -14.69
N LEU A 336 -1.01 12.55 -13.48
CA LEU A 336 -1.09 13.92 -12.97
C LEU A 336 -0.28 14.89 -13.84
N GLU A 337 0.95 14.52 -14.20
CA GLU A 337 1.81 15.34 -15.09
C GLU A 337 1.25 15.46 -16.51
N ASP A 338 0.53 14.44 -16.98
CA ASP A 338 -0.20 14.45 -18.25
C ASP A 338 -1.52 15.25 -18.19
N LYS A 339 -1.84 15.90 -17.06
CA LYS A 339 -3.09 16.62 -16.81
C LYS A 339 -4.34 15.75 -16.99
N LYS A 340 -4.24 14.47 -16.61
CA LYS A 340 -5.34 13.48 -16.64
C LYS A 340 -5.74 13.09 -15.22
N PRO A 341 -6.35 13.99 -14.43
CA PRO A 341 -6.62 13.75 -13.02
C PRO A 341 -7.62 12.61 -12.78
N GLU A 342 -8.60 12.40 -13.67
CA GLU A 342 -9.52 11.25 -13.58
C GLU A 342 -8.77 9.91 -13.66
N LYS A 343 -7.83 9.77 -14.60
CA LYS A 343 -7.03 8.54 -14.72
C LYS A 343 -6.14 8.35 -13.49
N ALA A 344 -5.49 9.42 -13.03
CA ALA A 344 -4.68 9.37 -11.82
C ALA A 344 -5.50 8.92 -10.61
N PHE A 345 -6.72 9.45 -10.45
CA PHE A 345 -7.64 9.11 -9.36
C PHE A 345 -7.98 7.62 -9.37
N TRP A 346 -8.46 7.09 -10.50
CA TRP A 346 -8.84 5.67 -10.58
C TRP A 346 -7.64 4.73 -10.45
N THR A 347 -6.48 5.09 -11.01
CA THR A 347 -5.25 4.30 -10.84
C THR A 347 -4.79 4.28 -9.38
N ALA A 348 -4.86 5.40 -8.66
CA ALA A 348 -4.50 5.45 -7.26
C ALA A 348 -5.45 4.60 -6.38
N LEU A 349 -6.76 4.65 -6.65
CA LEU A 349 -7.73 3.79 -5.98
C LEU A 349 -7.47 2.29 -6.25
N ASP A 350 -7.19 1.92 -7.49
CA ASP A 350 -6.86 0.54 -7.86
C ASP A 350 -5.62 0.05 -7.10
N PHE A 351 -4.57 0.88 -7.01
CA PHE A 351 -3.39 0.58 -6.21
C PHE A 351 -3.72 0.34 -4.74
N LEU A 352 -4.46 1.26 -4.09
CA LEU A 352 -4.75 1.18 -2.66
C LEU A 352 -5.67 0.00 -2.31
N LYS A 353 -6.55 -0.40 -3.23
CA LYS A 353 -7.40 -1.59 -3.08
C LYS A 353 -6.59 -2.88 -3.22
N ARG A 354 -5.68 -2.97 -4.19
CA ARG A 354 -4.85 -4.16 -4.42
C ARG A 354 -3.75 -4.34 -3.39
N TYR A 355 -3.12 -3.25 -2.96
CA TYR A 355 -1.94 -3.28 -2.08
C TYR A 355 -2.13 -2.47 -0.79
N PRO A 356 -3.09 -2.84 0.08
CA PRO A 356 -3.47 -2.04 1.25
C PRO A 356 -2.39 -1.95 2.34
N ARG A 357 -1.38 -2.82 2.31
CA ARG A 357 -0.26 -2.86 3.27
C ARG A 357 1.09 -2.47 2.64
N ASP A 358 1.07 -1.93 1.42
CA ASP A 358 2.29 -1.58 0.71
C ASP A 358 3.03 -0.40 1.37
N PRO A 359 4.38 -0.40 1.40
CA PRO A 359 5.15 0.74 1.90
C PRO A 359 4.84 2.06 1.18
N LEU A 360 4.44 2.02 -0.10
CA LEU A 360 4.12 3.21 -0.90
C LEU A 360 2.70 3.75 -0.68
N ARG A 361 1.90 3.10 0.18
CA ARG A 361 0.52 3.49 0.47
C ARG A 361 0.35 4.98 0.74
N LYS A 362 1.17 5.55 1.64
CA LYS A 362 1.08 6.98 2.03
C LYS A 362 1.40 7.93 0.87
N GLU A 363 2.36 7.57 0.03
CA GLU A 363 2.67 8.37 -1.17
C GLU A 363 1.48 8.34 -2.14
N VAL A 364 0.89 7.18 -2.36
CA VAL A 364 -0.26 7.03 -3.25
C VAL A 364 -1.50 7.71 -2.69
N GLU A 365 -1.76 7.65 -1.37
CA GLU A 365 -2.85 8.41 -0.72
C GLU A 365 -2.68 9.92 -0.94
N SER A 366 -1.46 10.45 -0.79
CA SER A 366 -1.21 11.87 -1.06
C SER A 366 -1.51 12.25 -2.52
N ARG A 367 -1.08 11.42 -3.47
CA ARG A 367 -1.35 11.63 -4.91
C ARG A 367 -2.83 11.41 -5.27
N LEU A 368 -3.52 10.51 -4.58
CA LEU A 368 -4.96 10.33 -4.70
C LEU A 368 -5.67 11.62 -4.33
N CYS A 369 -5.33 12.25 -3.19
CA CYS A 369 -5.99 13.48 -2.76
C CYS A 369 -5.72 14.66 -3.72
N GLU A 370 -4.52 14.71 -4.31
CA GLU A 370 -4.21 15.67 -5.38
C GLU A 370 -5.07 15.42 -6.64
N ALA A 371 -5.15 14.17 -7.08
CA ALA A 371 -5.95 13.77 -8.25
C ALA A 371 -7.45 14.02 -8.03
N ASP A 372 -7.98 13.64 -6.87
CA ASP A 372 -9.36 13.85 -6.44
C ASP A 372 -9.72 15.34 -6.46
N ASN A 373 -8.87 16.20 -5.87
CA ASN A 373 -9.09 17.64 -5.88
C ASN A 373 -9.21 18.21 -7.30
N LEU A 374 -8.27 17.86 -8.18
CA LEU A 374 -8.26 18.34 -9.56
C LEU A 374 -9.45 17.79 -10.35
N PHE A 375 -9.77 16.51 -10.17
CA PHE A 375 -10.86 15.85 -10.88
C PHE A 375 -12.22 16.38 -10.46
N LEU A 376 -12.49 16.49 -9.16
CA LEU A 376 -13.74 17.04 -8.64
C LEU A 376 -13.90 18.52 -8.97
N GLY A 377 -12.81 19.29 -8.96
CA GLY A 377 -12.83 20.68 -9.40
C GLY A 377 -13.26 20.83 -10.87
N GLN A 378 -12.78 19.94 -11.76
CA GLN A 378 -13.23 19.89 -13.15
C GLN A 378 -14.72 19.53 -13.25
N LEU A 379 -15.16 18.48 -12.55
CA LEU A 379 -16.58 18.08 -12.54
C LEU A 379 -17.49 19.18 -11.99
N PHE A 380 -17.03 19.92 -10.98
CA PHE A 380 -17.79 21.03 -10.41
C PHE A 380 -17.92 22.18 -11.42
N ALA A 381 -16.84 22.55 -12.11
CA ALA A 381 -16.86 23.56 -13.16
C ALA A 381 -17.79 23.17 -14.33
N GLU A 382 -17.82 21.88 -14.68
CA GLU A 382 -18.73 21.29 -15.68
C GLU A 382 -20.18 21.14 -15.17
N LYS A 383 -20.47 21.52 -13.91
CA LYS A 383 -21.76 21.31 -13.23
C LYS A 383 -22.22 19.85 -13.16
N ALA A 384 -21.27 18.91 -13.24
CA ALA A 384 -21.51 17.47 -13.20
C ALA A 384 -21.69 16.94 -11.75
N TYR A 385 -22.55 17.60 -10.97
CA TYR A 385 -22.75 17.34 -9.54
C TYR A 385 -23.14 15.90 -9.22
N ALA A 386 -23.97 15.27 -10.07
CA ALA A 386 -24.37 13.87 -9.91
C ALA A 386 -23.17 12.90 -9.95
N ARG A 387 -22.12 13.22 -10.73
CA ARG A 387 -20.89 12.41 -10.77
C ARG A 387 -20.10 12.54 -9.48
N ILE A 388 -20.00 13.75 -8.91
CA ILE A 388 -19.36 14.02 -7.62
C ILE A 388 -20.02 13.18 -6.52
N LEU A 389 -21.36 13.24 -6.43
CA LEU A 389 -22.13 12.48 -5.44
C LEU A 389 -22.00 10.97 -5.64
N LYS A 390 -21.95 10.50 -6.90
CA LYS A 390 -21.72 9.08 -7.21
C LYS A 390 -20.35 8.60 -6.75
N ILE A 391 -19.30 9.38 -6.99
CA ILE A 391 -17.93 9.07 -6.52
C ILE A 391 -17.91 8.97 -5.00
N HIS A 392 -18.50 9.95 -4.28
CA HIS A 392 -18.58 9.89 -2.82
C HIS A 392 -19.31 8.64 -2.32
N ARG A 393 -20.43 8.28 -2.94
CA ARG A 393 -21.17 7.05 -2.58
C ARG A 393 -20.34 5.78 -2.77
N GLN A 394 -19.52 5.72 -3.82
CA GLN A 394 -18.76 4.52 -4.18
C GLN A 394 -17.43 4.41 -3.41
N GLU A 395 -16.73 5.53 -3.22
CA GLU A 395 -15.33 5.56 -2.79
C GLU A 395 -15.11 6.42 -1.53
N GLY A 396 -16.16 7.04 -0.98
CA GLY A 396 -16.08 8.00 0.13
C GLY A 396 -15.39 7.44 1.37
N ALA A 397 -15.64 6.18 1.74
CA ALA A 397 -14.98 5.56 2.89
C ALA A 397 -13.45 5.42 2.71
N LEU A 398 -12.98 5.17 1.50
CA LEU A 398 -11.55 5.09 1.21
C LEU A 398 -10.92 6.50 1.23
N LEU A 399 -11.61 7.49 0.65
CA LEU A 399 -11.18 8.89 0.62
C LEU A 399 -11.16 9.51 2.03
N GLU A 400 -12.09 9.12 2.88
CA GLU A 400 -12.14 9.44 4.31
C GLU A 400 -10.95 8.84 5.05
N LYS A 401 -10.68 7.55 4.86
CA LYS A 401 -9.52 6.86 5.45
C LYS A 401 -8.19 7.46 5.00
N ALA A 402 -8.10 7.88 3.73
CA ALA A 402 -6.95 8.60 3.18
C ALA A 402 -6.87 10.07 3.61
N ARG A 403 -7.89 10.58 4.32
CA ARG A 403 -8.01 11.98 4.77
C ARG A 403 -7.90 12.99 3.62
N CYS A 404 -8.56 12.73 2.50
CA CYS A 404 -8.58 13.66 1.38
C CYS A 404 -9.55 14.83 1.65
N GLY A 405 -9.11 15.85 2.38
CA GLY A 405 -9.98 16.98 2.75
C GLY A 405 -10.59 17.75 1.56
N ALA A 406 -9.87 17.83 0.44
CA ALA A 406 -10.38 18.46 -0.78
C ALA A 406 -11.64 17.76 -1.34
N HIS A 407 -11.78 16.45 -1.15
CA HIS A 407 -12.98 15.70 -1.51
C HIS A 407 -14.22 16.30 -0.84
N PHE A 408 -14.11 16.48 0.48
CA PHE A 408 -15.19 17.00 1.31
C PHE A 408 -15.43 18.49 1.08
N TYR A 409 -14.39 19.26 0.72
CA TYR A 409 -14.57 20.63 0.26
C TYR A 409 -15.49 20.69 -0.96
N TRP A 410 -15.21 19.90 -2.00
CA TRP A 410 -16.03 19.88 -3.22
C TRP A 410 -17.44 19.34 -2.98
N LEU A 411 -17.62 18.41 -2.04
CA LEU A 411 -18.96 18.01 -1.59
C LEU A 411 -19.69 19.17 -0.93
N GLY A 412 -19.06 19.89 -0.01
CA GLY A 412 -19.63 21.08 0.61
C GLY A 412 -20.05 22.12 -0.43
N LYS A 413 -19.21 22.39 -1.43
CA LYS A 413 -19.56 23.26 -2.57
C LYS A 413 -20.79 22.75 -3.33
N THR A 414 -20.83 21.45 -3.60
CA THR A 414 -21.92 20.80 -4.34
C THR A 414 -23.25 20.89 -3.60
N TYR A 415 -23.28 20.59 -2.30
CA TYR A 415 -24.48 20.73 -1.47
C TYR A 415 -24.93 22.19 -1.31
N GLY A 416 -23.98 23.13 -1.32
CA GLY A 416 -24.28 24.56 -1.34
C GLY A 416 -25.05 25.02 -2.58
N VAL A 417 -24.83 24.39 -3.75
CA VAL A 417 -25.60 24.66 -4.97
C VAL A 417 -27.07 24.24 -4.80
N PHE A 418 -27.35 23.22 -3.99
CA PHE A 418 -28.70 22.77 -3.68
C PHE A 418 -29.34 23.48 -2.48
N HIS A 419 -28.70 24.52 -1.94
CA HIS A 419 -29.16 25.26 -0.76
C HIS A 419 -29.35 24.39 0.50
N LEU A 420 -28.57 23.30 0.61
CA LEU A 420 -28.58 22.41 1.78
C LEU A 420 -27.49 22.84 2.76
N ASP A 421 -27.74 23.94 3.47
CA ASP A 421 -26.75 24.63 4.31
C ASP A 421 -26.15 23.74 5.43
N LEU A 422 -26.98 22.98 6.17
CA LEU A 422 -26.49 22.07 7.23
C LEU A 422 -25.52 21.02 6.67
N THR A 423 -25.91 20.34 5.59
CA THR A 423 -25.08 19.31 4.95
C THR A 423 -23.80 19.92 4.36
N ARG A 424 -23.91 21.10 3.77
CA ARG A 424 -22.75 21.86 3.30
C ARG A 424 -21.77 22.10 4.44
N THR A 425 -22.23 22.66 5.56
CA THR A 425 -21.36 22.99 6.69
C THR A 425 -20.67 21.74 7.23
N ALA A 426 -21.40 20.65 7.45
CA ALA A 426 -20.83 19.38 7.92
C ALA A 426 -19.66 18.89 7.04
N TYR A 427 -19.80 18.94 5.71
CA TYR A 427 -18.72 18.55 4.80
C TYR A 427 -17.55 19.54 4.76
N LEU A 428 -17.80 20.85 4.91
CA LEU A 428 -16.73 21.84 5.02
C LEU A 428 -15.93 21.68 6.32
N LEU A 429 -16.59 21.37 7.43
CA LEU A 429 -15.92 21.04 8.70
C LEU A 429 -15.06 19.78 8.55
N ARG A 430 -15.59 18.73 7.92
CA ARG A 430 -14.81 17.51 7.62
C ARG A 430 -13.59 17.79 6.74
N ALA A 431 -13.75 18.69 5.76
CA ALA A 431 -12.64 19.14 4.91
C ALA A 431 -11.54 19.81 5.74
N TYR A 432 -11.92 20.65 6.72
CA TYR A 432 -10.98 21.30 7.63
C TYR A 432 -10.19 20.29 8.47
N GLU A 433 -10.88 19.33 9.10
CA GLU A 433 -10.26 18.28 9.92
C GLU A 433 -9.22 17.43 9.17
N PHE A 434 -9.46 17.20 7.89
CA PHE A 434 -8.58 16.39 7.04
C PHE A 434 -7.48 17.19 6.34
N GLY A 435 -7.58 18.52 6.37
CA GLY A 435 -6.63 19.42 5.74
C GLY A 435 -6.95 19.64 4.26
N VAL A 436 -6.85 20.91 3.84
CA VAL A 436 -7.09 21.35 2.47
C VAL A 436 -5.95 22.23 1.96
N PRO A 437 -5.81 22.38 0.64
CA PRO A 437 -4.98 23.42 0.05
C PRO A 437 -5.28 24.81 0.65
N ARG A 438 -4.25 25.63 0.82
CA ARG A 438 -4.36 26.97 1.43
C ARG A 438 -5.43 27.85 0.76
N ALA A 439 -5.62 27.69 -0.55
CA ALA A 439 -6.62 28.43 -1.33
C ALA A 439 -8.06 28.20 -0.86
N TYR A 440 -8.37 27.06 -0.22
CA TYR A 440 -9.74 26.73 0.21
C TYR A 440 -10.00 27.12 1.67
N ARG A 441 -8.95 27.33 2.47
CA ARG A 441 -9.06 27.65 3.90
C ARG A 441 -9.95 28.85 4.20
N PRO A 442 -9.94 29.96 3.41
CA PRO A 442 -10.81 31.09 3.73
C PRO A 442 -12.29 30.72 3.84
N GLU A 443 -12.79 29.89 2.92
CA GLU A 443 -14.19 29.47 2.94
C GLU A 443 -14.50 28.52 4.11
N LEU A 444 -13.53 27.70 4.52
CA LEU A 444 -13.68 26.81 5.67
C LEU A 444 -13.73 27.56 7.01
N TYR A 445 -12.88 28.57 7.18
CA TYR A 445 -12.90 29.40 8.39
C TYR A 445 -14.20 30.19 8.49
N LEU A 446 -14.71 30.72 7.38
CA LEU A 446 -16.03 31.39 7.37
C LEU A 446 -17.15 30.42 7.77
N ALA A 447 -17.07 29.15 7.36
CA ALA A 447 -18.02 28.13 7.80
C ALA A 447 -17.87 27.80 9.30
N LEU A 448 -16.64 27.68 9.81
CA LEU A 448 -16.35 27.45 11.22
C LEU A 448 -16.87 28.60 12.11
N ILE A 449 -16.63 29.85 11.72
CA ILE A 449 -17.14 31.02 12.45
C ILE A 449 -18.68 30.98 12.49
N ARG A 450 -19.32 30.71 11.34
CA ARG A 450 -20.78 30.62 11.27
C ARG A 450 -21.32 29.53 12.21
N GLU A 451 -20.72 28.35 12.18
CA GLU A 451 -21.13 27.22 13.05
C GLU A 451 -20.99 27.58 14.53
N ALA A 452 -19.85 28.14 14.93
CA ALA A 452 -19.62 28.55 16.31
C ALA A 452 -20.66 29.60 16.78
N LEU A 453 -21.05 30.53 15.92
CA LEU A 453 -22.11 31.52 16.21
C LEU A 453 -23.52 30.93 16.22
N GLU A 454 -23.78 29.85 15.47
CA GLU A 454 -25.05 29.13 15.48
C GLU A 454 -25.20 28.28 16.76
N GLU A 455 -24.12 27.69 17.24
CA GLU A 455 -24.10 26.91 18.49
C GLU A 455 -23.90 27.77 19.76
N GLY A 456 -23.71 29.09 19.61
CA GLY A 456 -23.53 30.02 20.74
C GLY A 456 -22.14 29.95 21.38
N ARG A 457 -21.15 29.36 20.72
CA ARG A 457 -19.75 29.25 21.18
C ARG A 457 -18.96 30.52 20.85
N LEU A 458 -19.28 31.60 21.57
CA LEU A 458 -18.80 32.96 21.24
C LEU A 458 -17.30 33.17 21.41
N GLU A 459 -16.65 32.48 22.36
CA GLU A 459 -15.21 32.57 22.59
C GLU A 459 -14.44 32.02 21.39
N GLU A 460 -14.78 30.82 20.95
CA GLU A 460 -14.19 30.15 19.79
C GLU A 460 -14.42 30.94 18.50
N ALA A 461 -15.63 31.49 18.32
CA ALA A 461 -15.92 32.39 17.20
C ALA A 461 -15.02 33.63 17.22
N SER A 462 -14.78 34.22 18.40
CA SER A 462 -13.90 35.38 18.59
C SER A 462 -12.46 35.06 18.21
N GLU A 463 -11.91 33.94 18.69
CA GLU A 463 -10.55 33.51 18.38
C GLU A 463 -10.33 33.37 16.85
N ILE A 464 -11.28 32.72 16.17
CA ILE A 464 -11.18 32.54 14.72
C ILE A 464 -11.33 33.89 13.99
N LEU A 465 -12.23 34.77 14.45
CA LEU A 465 -12.41 36.12 13.91
C LEU A 465 -11.16 37.01 14.07
N GLU A 466 -10.34 36.78 15.08
CA GLU A 466 -9.08 37.50 15.29
C GLU A 466 -7.93 36.95 14.42
N ILE A 467 -7.83 35.63 14.29
CA ILE A 467 -6.77 34.96 13.54
C ILE A 467 -6.98 35.13 12.03
N PHE A 468 -8.22 34.97 11.57
CA PHE A 468 -8.56 34.92 10.15
C PHE A 468 -8.06 36.14 9.33
N PRO A 469 -8.26 37.41 9.75
CA PRO A 469 -7.80 38.58 9.01
C PRO A 469 -6.27 38.76 9.05
N ARG A 470 -5.57 38.10 10.00
CA ARG A 470 -4.10 38.09 10.07
C ARG A 470 -3.55 37.07 9.08
N GLU A 471 -4.16 35.90 8.98
CA GLU A 471 -3.76 34.83 8.05
C GLU A 471 -4.16 35.14 6.59
N PHE A 472 -5.30 35.81 6.41
CA PHE A 472 -5.86 36.18 5.10
C PHE A 472 -6.18 37.69 5.02
N PRO A 473 -5.16 38.58 4.94
CA PRO A 473 -5.37 40.04 4.97
C PRO A 473 -6.32 40.58 3.91
N PHE A 474 -6.35 39.96 2.72
CA PHE A 474 -7.27 40.33 1.64
C PHE A 474 -8.76 40.17 2.01
N TYR A 475 -9.06 39.30 2.99
CA TYR A 475 -10.44 39.07 3.43
C TYR A 475 -10.89 39.98 4.57
N ARG A 476 -10.03 40.91 5.06
CA ARG A 476 -10.36 41.79 6.19
C ARG A 476 -11.66 42.57 5.99
N ASP A 477 -11.89 43.06 4.78
CA ASP A 477 -13.07 43.85 4.42
C ASP A 477 -14.11 43.06 3.63
N HIS A 478 -13.97 41.73 3.60
CA HIS A 478 -14.86 40.84 2.86
C HIS A 478 -16.27 40.83 3.48
N PRO A 479 -17.35 41.05 2.71
CA PRO A 479 -18.70 41.23 3.25
C PRO A 479 -19.18 40.11 4.19
N ARG A 480 -18.89 38.84 3.87
CA ARG A 480 -19.25 37.70 4.74
C ARG A 480 -18.54 37.73 6.09
N LEU A 481 -17.26 38.09 6.12
CA LEU A 481 -16.51 38.13 7.37
C LEU A 481 -17.07 39.25 8.27
N LEU A 482 -17.30 40.43 7.68
CA LEU A 482 -17.85 41.56 8.41
C LEU A 482 -19.26 41.26 8.94
N LEU A 483 -20.10 40.57 8.16
CA LEU A 483 -21.42 40.11 8.61
C LEU A 483 -21.31 39.17 9.81
N LEU A 484 -20.42 38.17 9.76
CA LEU A 484 -20.19 37.25 10.87
C LEU A 484 -19.64 37.97 12.10
N LYS A 485 -18.74 38.95 11.92
CA LYS A 485 -18.25 39.80 13.01
C LYS A 485 -19.37 40.65 13.64
N ALA A 486 -20.27 41.19 12.82
CA ALA A 486 -21.43 41.96 13.31
C ALA A 486 -22.39 41.08 14.11
N ARG A 487 -22.63 39.85 13.64
CA ARG A 487 -23.40 38.83 14.36
C ARG A 487 -22.76 38.44 15.68
N TRP A 488 -21.44 38.24 15.70
CA TRP A 488 -20.70 37.98 16.93
C TRP A 488 -20.82 39.13 17.93
N LEU A 489 -20.57 40.38 17.51
CA LEU A 489 -20.72 41.57 18.37
C LEU A 489 -22.13 41.66 18.97
N TYR A 490 -23.15 41.35 18.16
CA TYR A 490 -24.54 41.30 18.61
C TYR A 490 -24.74 40.25 19.71
N GLN A 491 -24.34 38.99 19.45
CA GLN A 491 -24.51 37.89 20.39
C GLN A 491 -23.66 38.05 21.68
N ALA A 492 -22.49 38.67 21.57
CA ALA A 492 -21.61 38.99 22.71
C ALA A 492 -22.09 40.20 23.53
N GLY A 493 -23.16 40.88 23.12
CA GLY A 493 -23.73 42.02 23.85
C GLY A 493 -23.08 43.37 23.55
N HIS A 494 -22.15 43.45 22.60
CA HIS A 494 -21.55 44.70 22.11
C HIS A 494 -22.48 45.43 21.14
N LEU A 495 -23.69 45.76 21.59
CA LEU A 495 -24.81 46.17 20.75
C LEU A 495 -24.54 47.42 19.90
N GLN A 496 -23.84 48.43 20.46
CA GLN A 496 -23.54 49.67 19.73
C GLN A 496 -22.48 49.47 18.64
N GLU A 497 -21.49 48.62 18.88
CA GLU A 497 -20.49 48.27 17.87
C GLU A 497 -21.10 47.42 16.76
N ALA A 498 -21.96 46.46 17.12
CA ALA A 498 -22.74 45.68 16.17
C ALA A 498 -23.57 46.60 15.27
N ARG A 499 -24.26 47.58 15.85
CA ARG A 499 -25.08 48.57 15.11
C ARG A 499 -24.24 49.32 14.08
N ARG A 500 -23.12 49.92 14.49
CA ARG A 500 -22.23 50.67 13.59
C ARG A 500 -21.75 49.79 12.44
N LEU A 501 -21.43 48.52 12.72
CA LEU A 501 -20.96 47.59 11.71
C LEU A 501 -22.07 47.19 10.72
N PHE A 502 -23.30 46.95 11.18
CA PHE A 502 -24.45 46.69 10.31
C PHE A 502 -24.81 47.90 9.43
N GLU A 503 -24.84 49.11 9.99
CA GLU A 503 -25.09 50.34 9.23
C GLU A 503 -24.02 50.55 8.15
N GLY A 504 -22.75 50.33 8.50
CA GLY A 504 -21.63 50.35 7.56
C GLY A 504 -21.73 49.28 6.48
N LEU A 505 -22.13 48.05 6.82
CA LEU A 505 -22.28 46.95 5.88
C LEU A 505 -23.43 47.17 4.89
N LEU A 506 -24.60 47.57 5.37
CA LEU A 506 -25.81 47.67 4.55
C LEU A 506 -25.83 48.93 3.67
N SER A 507 -25.03 49.94 3.99
CA SER A 507 -24.84 51.15 3.18
C SER A 507 -23.85 50.97 2.02
N ARG A 508 -23.06 49.89 2.02
CA ARG A 508 -22.12 49.56 0.94
C ARG A 508 -22.86 49.17 -0.34
N LYS A 509 -22.51 49.83 -1.45
CA LYS A 509 -23.07 49.53 -2.78
C LYS A 509 -22.70 48.13 -3.29
N ASP A 510 -21.55 47.63 -2.86
CA ASP A 510 -20.99 46.32 -3.23
C ASP A 510 -21.44 45.19 -2.28
N PHE A 511 -22.36 45.44 -1.35
CA PHE A 511 -22.83 44.40 -0.43
C PHE A 511 -23.64 43.32 -1.19
N PRO A 512 -23.28 42.03 -1.07
CA PRO A 512 -23.93 40.96 -1.84
C PRO A 512 -25.42 40.85 -1.55
N LYS A 513 -26.24 40.77 -2.61
CA LYS A 513 -27.71 40.69 -2.51
C LYS A 513 -28.15 39.43 -1.76
N GLU A 514 -27.39 38.36 -1.86
CA GLU A 514 -27.67 37.06 -1.23
C GLU A 514 -27.50 37.11 0.29
N LEU A 515 -26.66 38.01 0.81
CA LEU A 515 -26.40 38.17 2.25
C LEU A 515 -27.30 39.21 2.91
N ARG A 516 -27.93 40.08 2.10
CA ARG A 516 -28.75 41.18 2.58
C ARG A 516 -29.94 40.75 3.44
N PRO A 517 -30.70 39.69 3.08
CA PRO A 517 -31.80 39.22 3.94
C PRO A 517 -31.32 38.76 5.32
N GLU A 518 -30.22 38.00 5.38
CA GLU A 518 -29.63 37.53 6.64
C GLU A 518 -29.16 38.70 7.50
N ALA A 519 -28.43 39.64 6.91
CA ALA A 519 -27.94 40.83 7.60
C ALA A 519 -29.09 41.69 8.16
N LEU A 520 -30.14 41.92 7.38
CA LEU A 520 -31.31 42.68 7.81
C LEU A 520 -32.09 41.96 8.91
N GLY A 521 -32.20 40.63 8.87
CA GLY A 521 -32.86 39.86 9.93
C GLY A 521 -32.15 39.99 11.27
N ILE A 522 -30.83 39.85 11.30
CA ILE A 522 -30.06 40.02 12.54
C ILE A 522 -30.11 41.49 12.99
N PHE A 523 -30.04 42.44 12.04
CA PHE A 523 -30.08 43.85 12.37
C PHE A 523 -31.43 44.31 12.93
N PHE A 524 -32.52 43.70 12.46
CA PHE A 524 -33.86 43.89 13.01
C PHE A 524 -33.92 43.45 14.48
N GLN A 525 -33.44 42.24 14.79
CA GLN A 525 -33.37 41.73 16.17
C GLN A 525 -32.51 42.63 17.07
N LEU A 526 -31.37 43.12 16.57
CA LEU A 526 -30.55 44.11 17.28
C LEU A 526 -31.31 45.41 17.55
N ALA A 527 -32.07 45.93 16.57
CA ALA A 527 -32.86 47.14 16.73
C ALA A 527 -33.95 46.98 17.81
N LEU A 528 -34.61 45.81 17.85
CA LEU A 528 -35.56 45.48 18.92
C LEU A 528 -34.90 45.43 20.29
N GLN A 529 -33.73 44.79 20.41
CA GLN A 529 -32.99 44.71 21.68
C GLN A 529 -32.50 46.08 22.17
N LEU A 530 -32.14 46.98 21.25
CA LEU A 530 -31.81 48.38 21.54
C LEU A 530 -33.04 49.25 21.80
N LYS A 531 -34.26 48.73 21.60
CA LYS A 531 -35.53 49.48 21.63
C LYS A 531 -35.56 50.65 20.63
N ASP A 532 -34.82 50.56 19.53
CA ASP A 532 -34.80 51.56 18.46
C ASP A 532 -35.89 51.22 17.43
N LEU A 533 -37.12 51.64 17.74
CA LEU A 533 -38.29 51.34 16.92
C LEU A 533 -38.22 51.97 15.53
N ASP A 534 -37.59 53.14 15.38
CA ASP A 534 -37.46 53.82 14.09
C ASP A 534 -36.51 53.06 13.15
N LEU A 535 -35.41 52.53 13.69
CA LEU A 535 -34.53 51.64 12.95
C LEU A 535 -35.23 50.33 12.57
N ALA A 536 -35.90 49.68 13.53
CA ALA A 536 -36.63 48.44 13.28
C ALA A 536 -37.67 48.62 12.16
N PHE A 537 -38.44 49.72 12.20
CA PHE A 537 -39.42 50.03 11.17
C PHE A 537 -38.78 50.29 9.80
N ARG A 538 -37.66 51.04 9.74
CA ARG A 538 -36.92 51.24 8.48
C ARG A 538 -36.47 49.92 7.85
N ILE A 539 -36.12 48.91 8.65
CA ILE A 539 -35.75 47.58 8.16
C ILE A 539 -36.97 46.85 7.58
N LEU A 540 -38.15 46.95 8.22
CA LEU A 540 -39.39 46.37 7.68
C LEU A 540 -39.78 46.95 6.32
N GLU A 541 -39.41 48.20 6.05
CA GLU A 541 -39.64 48.87 4.77
C GLU A 541 -38.61 48.48 3.68
N ASP A 542 -37.49 47.83 4.02
CA ASP A 542 -36.50 47.39 3.01
C ASP A 542 -37.06 46.19 2.20
N PRO A 543 -37.11 46.26 0.86
CA PRO A 543 -37.63 45.18 0.01
C PRO A 543 -36.89 43.85 0.14
N SER A 544 -35.64 43.89 0.60
CA SER A 544 -34.77 42.71 0.78
C SER A 544 -35.07 41.98 2.09
N TYR A 545 -35.78 42.62 3.02
CA TYR A 545 -36.27 42.01 4.25
C TYR A 545 -37.67 41.43 4.01
N ARG A 546 -37.84 40.15 4.33
CA ARG A 546 -39.12 39.43 4.22
C ARG A 546 -39.98 39.71 5.45
N ALA A 547 -40.40 40.96 5.61
CA ALA A 547 -41.29 41.35 6.70
C ALA A 547 -42.57 40.52 6.68
N THR A 548 -43.05 40.14 7.86
CA THR A 548 -44.37 39.53 8.07
C THR A 548 -45.34 40.55 8.66
N ASP A 549 -46.63 40.23 8.70
CA ASP A 549 -47.60 41.03 9.43
C ASP A 549 -47.37 40.98 10.96
N GLU A 550 -46.85 39.86 11.47
CA GLU A 550 -46.40 39.72 12.87
C GLU A 550 -45.28 40.71 13.23
N ASP A 551 -44.30 40.93 12.36
CA ASP A 551 -43.22 41.89 12.58
C ASP A 551 -43.78 43.32 12.77
N PHE A 552 -44.74 43.71 11.93
CA PHE A 552 -45.43 45.01 12.05
C PHE A 552 -46.30 45.05 13.31
N ALA A 553 -47.04 43.98 13.60
CA ALA A 553 -47.89 43.88 14.78
C ALA A 553 -47.08 44.07 16.07
N PHE A 554 -45.89 43.47 16.15
CA PHE A 554 -44.98 43.62 17.29
C PHE A 554 -44.56 45.08 17.51
N LEU A 555 -44.13 45.79 16.46
CA LEU A 555 -43.73 47.20 16.57
C LEU A 555 -44.91 48.10 16.95
N ILE A 556 -46.11 47.83 16.43
CA ILE A 556 -47.31 48.60 16.76
C ILE A 556 -47.69 48.38 18.22
N GLN A 557 -47.70 47.12 18.69
CA GLN A 557 -47.97 46.77 20.08
C GLN A 557 -46.98 47.49 21.01
N MET A 558 -45.68 47.43 20.73
CA MET A 558 -44.66 48.15 21.49
C MET A 558 -44.87 49.67 21.50
N ALA A 559 -45.26 50.27 20.38
CA ALA A 559 -45.55 51.70 20.32
C ALA A 559 -46.78 52.05 21.16
N LEU A 560 -47.84 51.24 21.10
CA LEU A 560 -49.06 51.42 21.89
C LEU A 560 -48.83 51.26 23.39
N GLU A 561 -48.01 50.27 23.81
CA GLU A 561 -47.64 50.05 25.20
C GLU A 561 -46.85 51.22 25.80
N ASN A 562 -46.04 51.90 24.99
CA ASN A 562 -45.33 53.11 25.38
C ASN A 562 -46.14 54.40 25.16
N GLU A 563 -47.43 54.28 24.82
CA GLU A 563 -48.32 55.41 24.50
C GLU A 563 -47.81 56.32 23.36
N ASP A 564 -46.94 55.81 22.49
CA ASP A 564 -46.42 56.51 21.30
C ASP A 564 -47.38 56.32 20.12
N TYR A 565 -48.51 57.04 20.21
CA TYR A 565 -49.58 56.98 19.20
C TYR A 565 -49.12 57.48 17.82
N LEU A 566 -48.09 58.34 17.74
CA LEU A 566 -47.60 58.85 16.46
C LEU A 566 -46.90 57.74 15.68
N ARG A 567 -45.98 57.01 16.33
CA ARG A 567 -45.33 55.84 15.72
C ARG A 567 -46.32 54.72 15.45
N ALA A 568 -47.22 54.42 16.40
CA ALA A 568 -48.24 53.38 16.22
C ALA A 568 -49.08 53.62 14.96
N LYS A 569 -49.54 54.85 14.73
CA LYS A 569 -50.29 55.22 13.51
C LYS A 569 -49.48 55.00 12.23
N ARG A 570 -48.21 55.43 12.21
CA ARG A 570 -47.31 55.27 11.06
C ARG A 570 -47.09 53.79 10.73
N TYR A 571 -46.79 52.98 11.74
CA TYR A 571 -46.50 51.56 11.59
C TYR A 571 -47.72 50.79 11.13
N LEU A 572 -48.89 51.10 11.71
CA LEU A 572 -50.17 50.52 11.33
C LEU A 572 -50.53 50.83 9.87
N ALA A 573 -50.33 52.07 9.42
CA ALA A 573 -50.60 52.46 8.03
C ALA A 573 -49.73 51.70 7.03
N ALA A 574 -48.43 51.54 7.31
CA ALA A 574 -47.52 50.78 6.45
C ALA A 574 -47.81 49.28 6.48
N GLY A 575 -48.05 48.71 7.66
CA GLY A 575 -48.40 47.29 7.83
C GLY A 575 -49.68 46.94 7.07
N LYS A 576 -50.76 47.72 7.24
CA LYS A 576 -52.03 47.50 6.53
C LYS A 576 -51.93 47.68 5.02
N LYS A 577 -51.05 48.58 4.55
CA LYS A 577 -50.81 48.74 3.11
C LYS A 577 -50.18 47.46 2.51
N ARG A 578 -49.30 46.80 3.26
CA ARG A 578 -48.59 45.59 2.81
C ARG A 578 -49.42 44.32 3.05
N PHE A 579 -50.20 44.29 4.13
CA PHE A 579 -51.01 43.16 4.58
C PHE A 579 -52.45 43.62 4.88
N PRO A 580 -53.24 43.95 3.84
CA PRO A 580 -54.59 44.51 4.01
C PRO A 580 -55.56 43.58 4.73
N ASP A 581 -55.37 42.27 4.59
CA ASP A 581 -56.24 41.23 5.16
C ASP A 581 -55.74 40.68 6.51
N SER A 582 -54.69 41.27 7.10
CA SER A 582 -54.13 40.79 8.36
C SER A 582 -55.06 41.09 9.54
N THR A 583 -55.60 40.02 10.15
CA THR A 583 -56.42 40.09 11.36
C THR A 583 -55.65 40.70 12.55
N PRO A 584 -54.39 40.32 12.85
CA PRO A 584 -53.60 40.95 13.91
C PRO A 584 -53.46 42.47 13.75
N LEU A 585 -53.17 42.96 12.54
CA LEU A 585 -53.04 44.40 12.31
C LEU A 585 -54.37 45.13 12.48
N ARG A 586 -55.48 44.52 12.07
CA ARG A 586 -56.82 45.08 12.24
C ARG A 586 -57.24 45.10 13.72
N TRP A 587 -56.85 44.09 14.50
CA TRP A 587 -57.03 44.10 15.95
C TRP A 587 -56.30 45.29 16.59
N LEU A 588 -55.02 45.48 16.26
CA LEU A 588 -54.22 46.58 16.80
C LEU A 588 -54.71 47.97 16.36
N GLU A 589 -55.35 48.08 15.19
CA GLU A 589 -56.06 49.30 14.78
C GLU A 589 -57.20 49.63 15.74
N GLY A 590 -57.99 48.62 16.13
CA GLY A 590 -59.06 48.79 17.11
C GLY A 590 -58.52 49.25 18.45
N VAL A 591 -57.45 48.60 18.94
CA VAL A 591 -56.78 48.99 20.21
C VAL A 591 -56.24 50.41 20.14
N TYR A 592 -55.63 50.80 19.02
CA TYR A 592 -55.12 52.16 18.81
C TYR A 592 -56.25 53.20 18.93
N TYR A 593 -57.38 53.01 18.25
CA TYR A 593 -58.49 53.96 18.31
C TYR A 593 -59.15 53.97 19.69
N GLU A 594 -59.29 52.80 20.33
CA GLU A 594 -59.89 52.66 21.65
C GLU A 594 -59.09 53.42 22.72
N ARG A 595 -57.76 53.23 22.78
CA ARG A 595 -56.88 53.94 23.73
C ARG A 595 -56.90 55.45 23.54
N ARG A 596 -57.23 55.93 22.34
CA ARG A 596 -57.38 57.35 22.02
C ARG A 596 -58.79 57.91 22.23
N GLY A 597 -59.74 57.08 22.65
CA GLY A 597 -61.15 57.48 22.82
C GLY A 597 -61.84 57.87 21.51
N GLN A 598 -61.42 57.31 20.38
CA GLN A 598 -61.93 57.64 19.05
C GLN A 598 -63.10 56.71 18.66
N GLU A 599 -64.16 57.26 18.07
CA GLU A 599 -65.37 56.51 17.70
C GLU A 599 -65.10 55.45 16.62
N GLU A 600 -64.02 55.64 15.84
CA GLU A 600 -63.53 54.70 14.84
C GLU A 600 -63.24 53.31 15.43
N ALA A 601 -62.92 53.20 16.73
CA ALA A 601 -62.71 51.93 17.42
C ALA A 601 -63.93 51.02 17.29
N LEU A 602 -65.15 51.58 17.44
CA LEU A 602 -66.40 50.82 17.37
C LEU A 602 -66.59 50.17 16.00
N LYS A 603 -66.26 50.89 14.92
CA LYS A 603 -66.36 50.38 13.54
C LYS A 603 -65.40 49.22 13.31
N VAL A 604 -64.19 49.30 13.85
CA VAL A 604 -63.19 48.23 13.75
C VAL A 604 -63.63 46.99 14.52
N TRP A 605 -64.14 47.16 15.75
CA TRP A 605 -64.66 46.05 16.56
C TRP A 605 -65.87 45.36 15.94
N GLN A 606 -66.81 46.12 15.36
CA GLN A 606 -67.94 45.56 14.61
C GLN A 606 -67.47 44.73 13.40
N SER A 607 -66.48 45.22 12.67
CA SER A 607 -65.90 44.50 11.53
C SER A 607 -65.16 43.22 11.94
N LEU A 608 -64.51 43.19 13.11
CA LEU A 608 -63.82 42.00 13.60
C LEU A 608 -64.82 40.98 14.18
N ALA A 609 -65.88 41.44 14.85
CA ALA A 609 -66.88 40.59 15.49
C ALA A 609 -67.67 39.68 14.51
N SER A 610 -67.71 40.01 13.22
CA SER A 610 -68.29 39.17 12.17
C SER A 610 -67.39 38.00 11.75
N ALA A 611 -66.11 37.98 12.12
CA ALA A 611 -65.18 36.91 11.77
C ALA A 611 -65.28 35.73 12.75
N ASN A 612 -65.27 34.49 12.23
CA ASN A 612 -65.24 33.27 13.05
C ASN A 612 -63.80 32.93 13.51
N SER A 613 -63.16 33.87 14.21
CA SER A 613 -61.80 33.73 14.74
C SER A 613 -61.76 33.99 16.25
N THR A 614 -60.59 33.78 16.87
CA THR A 614 -60.38 34.10 18.29
C THR A 614 -60.55 35.60 18.53
N GLU A 615 -59.96 36.44 17.68
CA GLU A 615 -60.08 37.90 17.70
C GLU A 615 -61.52 38.34 17.47
N GLY A 616 -62.28 37.66 16.60
CA GLY A 616 -63.69 37.94 16.39
C GLY A 616 -64.55 37.66 17.62
N ARG A 617 -64.29 36.55 18.33
CA ARG A 617 -64.95 36.25 19.62
C ARG A 617 -64.60 37.28 20.70
N LEU A 618 -63.35 37.73 20.76
CA LEU A 618 -62.93 38.78 21.68
C LEU A 618 -63.61 40.12 21.35
N ALA A 619 -63.68 40.50 20.08
CA ALA A 619 -64.36 41.71 19.62
C ALA A 619 -65.87 41.67 19.95
N GLN A 620 -66.54 40.52 19.82
CA GLN A 620 -67.92 40.34 20.29
C GLN A 620 -68.06 40.60 21.79
N GLY A 621 -67.08 40.15 22.60
CA GLY A 621 -67.02 40.42 24.03
C GLY A 621 -66.90 41.92 24.33
N ILE A 622 -65.98 42.63 23.66
CA ILE A 622 -65.81 44.08 23.78
C ILE A 622 -67.11 44.82 23.46
N LEU A 623 -67.76 44.49 22.34
CA LEU A 623 -69.03 45.11 21.92
C LEU A 623 -70.14 44.90 22.95
N ARG A 624 -70.26 43.69 23.55
CA ARG A 624 -71.21 43.43 24.64
C ARG A 624 -70.90 44.26 25.87
N GLY A 625 -69.61 44.39 26.23
CA GLY A 625 -69.16 45.24 27.33
C GLY A 625 -69.56 46.70 27.13
N LEU A 626 -69.31 47.26 25.94
CA LEU A 626 -69.69 48.63 25.58
C LEU A 626 -71.20 48.84 25.65
N GLN A 627 -72.01 47.88 25.18
CA GLN A 627 -73.47 47.94 25.30
C GLN A 627 -73.95 47.94 26.75
N LEU A 628 -73.31 47.16 27.63
CA LEU A 628 -73.64 47.15 29.06
C LEU A 628 -73.29 48.48 29.73
N ILE A 629 -72.14 49.07 29.38
CA ILE A 629 -71.74 50.40 29.87
C ILE A 629 -72.74 51.47 29.42
N ASP A 630 -73.17 51.45 28.16
CA ASP A 630 -74.16 52.41 27.65
C ASP A 630 -75.53 52.24 28.35
N ARG A 631 -75.97 50.99 28.57
CA ARG A 631 -77.18 50.71 29.37
C ARG A 631 -77.05 51.22 30.81
N ALA A 632 -75.90 51.00 31.45
CA ALA A 632 -75.65 51.49 32.81
C ALA A 632 -75.64 53.02 32.87
N ARG A 633 -75.05 53.71 31.89
CA ARG A 633 -75.05 55.18 31.80
C ARG A 633 -76.46 55.75 31.72
N ARG A 634 -77.36 55.13 30.94
CA ARG A 634 -78.78 55.53 30.81
C ARG A 634 -79.64 55.27 32.06
N VAL A 635 -79.12 54.51 33.02
CA VAL A 635 -79.79 54.23 34.31
C VAL A 635 -79.27 55.18 35.41
N ILE A 636 -78.02 55.64 35.29
CA ILE A 636 -77.35 56.51 36.27
C ILE A 636 -77.58 58.00 35.96
N TYR A 637 -77.63 58.37 34.68
CA TYR A 637 -77.96 59.70 34.17
C TYR A 637 -79.32 59.65 33.47
#